data_AF-A0A6B8KKQ2-F1
#
_entry.id   AF-A0A6B8KKQ2-F1
#
_cell.length_a   1.000
_cell.length_b   1.000
_cell.length_c   1.000
_cell.angle_alpha   90.00
_cell.angle_beta   90.00
_cell.angle_gamma   90.00
#
_symmetry.space_group_name_H-M   'P 1'
#
loop_
_entity.id
_entity.type
_entity.pdbx_description
1 polymer ?
#
loop_
_entity_poly.entity_id
_entity_poly.type
_entity_poly.pdbx_seq_one_letter_code
_entity_poly.pdbx_strand_id
1 'polypeptide(L)'
;MLPEVGTLIKTCARFMVALGIVLGCADGAGAQSSGRVARSQITGTGATSTGVPTMTVKIFNDDPAKYVFPVYTTGTRTGVGIKGDNWLQAYFQITKQQILTGSYDYKNDLGFRFFVMDGPKPLAIAPGSSIELTVPLYSVMTQNPSPAEKNSYADWWNGATIQMFYSDTPAPPLPLQEAVMLARQPGEIDGRPARRDHLLPHIAGSAEPTCSAGCGKPGQGLLLVWSAADLGKENPSQLIEFTLGARVGLCPFDDFAQCQPGDVPNALDYQNVDFDVSYVNIAYGPAAMGPLGNNQVGYVGSPQSYEQFSTAMQKFTTTPQFVGWPRYLYRYYKWILKNGIYQKTPTNKVDVVAKIPSLLEVFANLTSSTPPTLFTPVADPSKWPAPESLWPPIRALFENWIYWAGSVPTASIPNPPPGHCTASADPLNSTQFCDGLLNAKALLLANYANYVSIFSTKCNGDPNVHPVDLSDNLMIAHLYGWGPFTENGCDASVNKLENTPTYSDNNYAKYAAVKMQFDKLNYGTLDNGKYEFNPYARFVHGPDYANIQNAYSYSVDDAVGNIQAEGTGFIIDVGSTSHLENQTLASSPIQVTFGYSSSDAVRFMRYSVCNDSNWKDVKPYFTSFIINANNPQNCPVYFEDNKVPAQRYTFTVMSDPTTTFPLLPTGNPWTPQTTAPIYCKGNLENPNDPTNPYRASSRSWCCDLTASAGNFAYSMPEPNSAHKSVSYFAIAKPAQPTTAIDPPQDQTCSQGAKWP
;
A
#
# COMPACT_ATOMS: atom_id res chain seq x y z
N MET A 1 23.24 40.64 -44.77
CA MET A 1 22.03 41.34 -44.30
C MET A 1 21.39 40.49 -43.21
N LEU A 2 21.58 40.90 -41.95
CA LEU A 2 20.74 40.58 -40.79
C LEU A 2 19.51 41.52 -40.81
N PRO A 3 18.37 41.28 -40.08
CA PRO A 3 18.24 40.81 -38.68
C PRO A 3 17.26 39.63 -38.47
N GLU A 4 17.41 38.76 -37.47
CA GLU A 4 17.06 38.85 -36.02
C GLU A 4 15.58 39.13 -35.67
N VAL A 5 14.84 38.07 -35.27
CA VAL A 5 13.85 37.93 -34.17
C VAL A 5 13.71 36.40 -33.95
N GLY A 6 13.81 35.75 -32.79
CA GLY A 6 13.75 36.19 -31.39
C GLY A 6 12.81 35.25 -30.61
N THR A 7 13.32 34.10 -30.19
CA THR A 7 13.08 33.38 -28.91
C THR A 7 11.76 33.65 -28.13
N LEU A 8 10.76 32.74 -28.17
CA LEU A 8 9.71 32.67 -27.12
C LEU A 8 8.92 31.34 -26.96
N ILE A 9 9.33 30.20 -27.52
CA ILE A 9 8.50 28.95 -27.48
C ILE A 9 9.12 27.79 -26.67
N LYS A 10 10.32 27.94 -26.08
CA LYS A 10 11.03 26.83 -25.42
C LYS A 10 10.73 26.59 -23.94
N THR A 11 9.83 27.34 -23.30
CA THR A 11 9.62 27.26 -21.83
C THR A 11 8.36 26.50 -21.39
N CYS A 12 7.34 26.32 -22.24
CA CYS A 12 6.11 25.62 -21.83
C CYS A 12 6.16 24.08 -21.92
N ALA A 13 7.13 23.49 -22.64
CA ALA A 13 7.18 22.03 -22.84
C ALA A 13 7.89 21.26 -21.70
N ARG A 14 8.53 21.95 -20.74
CA ARG A 14 9.22 21.30 -19.60
C ARG A 14 8.34 21.05 -18.38
N PHE A 15 7.09 21.54 -18.37
CA PHE A 15 6.22 21.46 -17.19
C PHE A 15 5.27 20.24 -17.15
N MET A 16 5.15 19.48 -18.25
CA MET A 16 4.18 18.36 -18.35
C MET A 16 4.77 16.95 -18.32
N VAL A 17 6.08 16.79 -18.13
CA VAL A 17 6.76 15.47 -18.19
C VAL A 17 7.35 15.04 -16.83
N ALA A 18 7.26 15.88 -15.79
CA ALA A 18 7.81 15.58 -14.46
C ALA A 18 6.86 14.79 -13.52
N LEU A 19 5.65 14.43 -13.96
CA LEU A 19 4.70 13.58 -13.21
C LEU A 19 4.89 12.09 -13.55
N GLY A 20 6.15 11.64 -13.62
CA GLY A 20 6.48 10.24 -13.74
C GLY A 20 6.27 9.54 -12.40
N ILE A 21 5.05 9.07 -12.15
CA ILE A 21 4.70 8.25 -11.00
C ILE A 21 5.50 6.94 -11.10
N VAL A 22 6.51 6.81 -10.24
CA VAL A 22 7.15 5.53 -9.93
C VAL A 22 6.19 4.80 -8.98
N LEU A 23 5.28 4.01 -9.53
CA LEU A 23 4.55 2.97 -8.80
C LEU A 23 5.51 1.82 -8.57
N GLY A 24 5.73 1.41 -7.31
CA GLY A 24 6.66 0.32 -6.98
C GLY A 24 7.53 0.49 -5.73
N CYS A 25 7.11 1.30 -4.76
CA CYS A 25 7.50 1.37 -3.35
C CYS A 25 6.63 2.50 -2.79
N ALA A 26 6.06 2.37 -1.59
CA ALA A 26 5.36 3.47 -0.94
C ALA A 26 6.37 4.60 -0.57
N ASP A 27 6.82 5.35 -1.56
CA ASP A 27 7.44 6.66 -1.40
C ASP A 27 6.35 7.71 -1.70
N GLY A 28 5.60 8.03 -0.65
CA GLY A 28 4.83 9.26 -0.42
C GLY A 28 4.11 9.91 -1.62
N ALA A 29 2.88 9.49 -1.90
CA ALA A 29 1.87 10.51 -2.17
C ALA A 29 1.68 11.29 -0.86
N GLY A 30 2.17 12.53 -0.80
CA GLY A 30 2.19 13.29 0.44
C GLY A 30 0.79 13.58 0.97
N ALA A 31 0.40 12.86 2.01
CA ALA A 31 -0.69 13.29 2.86
C ALA A 31 -0.25 14.45 3.75
N GLN A 32 -1.18 15.39 3.97
CA GLN A 32 -0.90 16.63 4.67
C GLN A 32 -1.66 16.70 6.00
N SER A 33 -0.92 16.82 7.11
CA SER A 33 -1.46 17.32 8.38
C SER A 33 -0.57 18.35 9.07
N SER A 34 -1.26 19.14 9.89
CA SER A 34 -0.71 20.28 10.61
C SER A 34 -0.32 19.90 12.03
N GLY A 35 0.95 19.58 12.25
CA GLY A 35 1.60 19.69 13.55
C GLY A 35 2.62 20.83 13.55
N ARG A 36 2.29 22.00 14.11
CA ARG A 36 3.32 22.96 14.55
C ARG A 36 3.94 22.43 15.84
N VAL A 37 4.99 21.63 15.72
CA VAL A 37 5.85 21.34 16.87
C VAL A 37 6.75 22.56 17.06
N ALA A 38 6.49 23.33 18.12
CA ALA A 38 7.43 24.32 18.61
C ALA A 38 8.80 23.65 18.78
N ARG A 39 9.89 24.30 18.35
CA ARG A 39 11.27 23.84 18.57
C ARG A 39 11.55 23.75 20.07
N SER A 40 11.15 22.65 20.69
CA SER A 40 11.79 22.14 21.90
C SER A 40 12.79 21.11 21.41
N GLN A 41 14.07 21.47 21.43
CA GLN A 41 15.13 20.48 21.30
C GLN A 41 14.99 19.50 22.47
N ILE A 42 14.33 18.36 22.26
CA ILE A 42 14.39 17.23 23.19
C ILE A 42 15.81 16.69 23.10
N THR A 43 16.71 17.30 23.86
CA THR A 43 18.11 16.87 24.05
C THR A 43 18.26 16.04 25.33
N GLY A 44 17.15 15.51 25.85
CA GLY A 44 17.13 14.71 27.08
C GLY A 44 16.73 13.27 26.79
N THR A 45 17.56 12.34 27.26
CA THR A 45 17.35 10.88 27.34
C THR A 45 16.22 10.49 28.32
N GLY A 46 15.12 11.25 28.33
CA GLY A 46 14.01 11.10 29.26
C GLY A 46 12.70 11.56 28.64
N ALA A 47 12.24 10.85 27.62
CA ALA A 47 10.88 11.01 27.11
C ALA A 47 9.90 10.35 28.09
N THR A 48 9.13 11.15 28.82
CA THR A 48 7.97 10.68 29.59
C THR A 48 6.80 10.38 28.64
N SER A 49 5.98 9.36 28.92
CA SER A 49 4.85 8.91 28.07
C SER A 49 3.83 9.98 27.65
N THR A 50 3.77 11.12 28.33
CA THR A 50 2.92 12.25 27.96
C THR A 50 3.47 12.96 26.72
N GLY A 51 3.02 12.56 25.53
CA GLY A 51 3.34 13.26 24.27
C GLY A 51 3.69 12.38 23.08
N VAL A 52 3.69 11.04 23.23
CA VAL A 52 3.78 10.14 22.07
C VAL A 52 2.42 10.16 21.35
N PRO A 53 2.36 10.50 20.05
CA PRO A 53 1.13 10.47 19.28
C PRO A 53 0.51 9.08 19.28
N THR A 54 -0.82 9.01 19.27
CA THR A 54 -1.57 7.76 19.26
C THR A 54 -2.62 7.77 18.15
N MET A 55 -2.91 6.61 17.59
CA MET A 55 -4.04 6.38 16.69
C MET A 55 -4.93 5.26 17.22
N THR A 56 -6.16 5.21 16.71
CA THR A 56 -7.18 4.26 17.19
C THR A 56 -7.51 3.24 16.11
N VAL A 57 -7.42 1.96 16.46
CA VAL A 57 -7.86 0.85 15.61
C VAL A 57 -9.12 0.25 16.22
N LYS A 58 -10.23 0.27 15.48
CA LYS A 58 -11.48 -0.38 15.88
C LYS A 58 -11.69 -1.65 15.07
N ILE A 59 -12.06 -2.73 15.74
CA ILE A 59 -12.34 -4.00 15.08
C ILE A 59 -13.72 -4.46 15.51
N PHE A 60 -14.65 -4.45 14.57
CA PHE A 60 -16.01 -4.95 14.71
C PHE A 60 -16.12 -6.33 14.10
N ASN A 61 -16.85 -7.22 14.77
CA ASN A 61 -17.16 -8.54 14.26
C ASN A 61 -18.66 -8.70 14.07
N ASP A 62 -19.13 -8.34 12.88
CA ASP A 62 -20.52 -8.49 12.45
C ASP A 62 -20.78 -9.85 11.79
N ASP A 63 -19.76 -10.72 11.69
CA ASP A 63 -19.96 -12.08 11.24
C ASP A 63 -20.88 -12.83 12.24
N PRO A 64 -21.94 -13.49 11.75
CA PRO A 64 -22.93 -14.10 12.64
C PRO A 64 -22.44 -15.39 13.32
N ALA A 65 -21.36 -16.01 12.85
CA ALA A 65 -20.96 -17.35 13.23
C ALA A 65 -19.51 -17.47 13.72
N LYS A 66 -18.63 -16.53 13.39
CA LYS A 66 -17.21 -16.60 13.69
C LYS A 66 -16.82 -15.72 14.86
N TYR A 67 -15.87 -16.21 15.65
CA TYR A 67 -15.07 -15.43 16.58
C TYR A 67 -13.81 -14.96 15.87
N VAL A 68 -13.41 -13.71 16.11
CA VAL A 68 -12.25 -13.08 15.50
C VAL A 68 -11.15 -12.86 16.54
N PHE A 69 -9.90 -13.12 16.16
CA PHE A 69 -8.72 -12.90 17.01
C PHE A 69 -7.65 -12.14 16.21
N PRO A 70 -7.49 -10.83 16.42
CA PRO A 70 -6.48 -10.05 15.74
C PRO A 70 -5.10 -10.22 16.38
N VAL A 71 -4.06 -10.29 15.56
CA VAL A 71 -2.66 -10.26 15.99
C VAL A 71 -1.93 -9.18 15.22
N TYR A 72 -1.40 -8.18 15.94
CA TYR A 72 -0.72 -7.04 15.35
C TYR A 72 0.78 -7.28 15.29
N THR A 73 1.44 -7.00 14.16
CA THR A 73 2.89 -7.13 14.01
C THR A 73 3.47 -5.91 13.28
N THR A 74 4.55 -5.32 13.79
CA THR A 74 5.26 -4.22 13.12
C THR A 74 6.05 -4.72 11.92
N GLY A 75 6.30 -3.85 10.95
CA GLY A 75 7.26 -4.14 9.89
C GLY A 75 8.67 -4.39 10.44
N THR A 76 9.43 -5.24 9.76
CA THR A 76 10.88 -5.37 10.01
C THR A 76 11.66 -4.48 9.05
N ARG A 77 12.82 -3.98 9.48
CA ARG A 77 13.73 -3.16 8.66
C ARG A 77 15.00 -3.93 8.36
N THR A 78 14.83 -5.17 7.91
CA THR A 78 15.93 -6.05 7.53
C THR A 78 16.19 -5.94 6.02
N GLY A 79 17.30 -5.32 5.64
CA GLY A 79 17.71 -5.21 4.23
C GLY A 79 18.97 -4.36 4.07
N VAL A 80 19.83 -4.72 3.12
CA VAL A 80 21.02 -3.93 2.81
C VAL A 80 20.57 -2.65 2.10
N GLY A 81 20.90 -1.49 2.68
CA GLY A 81 20.55 -0.18 2.12
C GLY A 81 19.26 0.46 2.65
N ILE A 82 18.52 -0.20 3.56
CA ILE A 82 17.40 0.44 4.28
C ILE A 82 17.96 1.51 5.22
N LYS A 83 17.68 2.79 4.93
CA LYS A 83 18.14 3.98 5.68
C LYS A 83 17.30 4.22 6.95
N GLY A 84 17.23 3.21 7.80
CA GLY A 84 16.59 3.33 9.11
C GLY A 84 15.07 3.56 9.08
N ASP A 85 14.50 3.84 10.25
CA ASP A 85 13.10 4.17 10.45
C ASP A 85 12.84 5.65 10.20
N ASN A 86 12.23 5.95 9.06
CA ASN A 86 11.92 7.31 8.63
C ASN A 86 10.77 7.97 9.42
N TRP A 87 9.90 7.21 10.10
CA TRP A 87 8.84 7.74 10.97
C TRP A 87 9.44 8.25 12.27
N LEU A 88 10.31 7.45 12.89
CA LEU A 88 11.03 7.86 14.09
C LEU A 88 12.00 9.01 13.79
N GLN A 89 12.71 8.98 12.66
CA GLN A 89 13.53 10.12 12.23
C GLN A 89 12.72 11.40 12.06
N ALA A 90 11.52 11.32 11.48
CA ALA A 90 10.63 12.46 11.30
C ALA A 90 10.11 13.00 12.64
N TYR A 91 9.67 12.11 13.53
CA TYR A 91 9.17 12.48 14.87
C TYR A 91 10.25 13.14 15.73
N PHE A 92 11.45 12.55 15.78
CA PHE A 92 12.59 13.07 16.53
C PHE A 92 13.33 14.21 15.82
N GLN A 93 12.84 14.66 14.65
CA GLN A 93 13.40 15.76 13.86
C GLN A 93 14.90 15.58 13.57
N ILE A 94 15.29 14.38 13.16
CA ILE A 94 16.69 14.04 12.88
C ILE A 94 17.17 14.79 11.65
N THR A 95 18.29 15.49 11.77
CA THR A 95 18.89 16.25 10.68
C THR A 95 19.54 15.35 9.63
N LYS A 96 19.74 15.86 8.41
CA LYS A 96 20.48 15.17 7.36
C LYS A 96 21.87 14.73 7.82
N GLN A 97 22.63 15.60 8.49
CA GLN A 97 23.96 15.28 9.00
C GLN A 97 23.91 14.07 9.95
N GLN A 98 22.90 14.02 10.85
CA GLN A 98 22.72 12.91 11.78
C GLN A 98 22.37 11.60 11.05
N ILE A 99 21.44 11.63 10.08
CA ILE A 99 21.11 10.46 9.27
C ILE A 99 22.35 9.93 8.53
N LEU A 100 23.17 10.83 7.97
CA LEU A 100 24.39 10.47 7.26
C LEU A 100 25.45 9.80 8.16
N THR A 101 25.38 9.96 9.48
CA THR A 101 26.26 9.22 10.40
C THR A 101 25.87 7.76 10.59
N GLY A 102 24.64 7.36 10.23
CA GLY A 102 24.08 6.04 10.51
C GLY A 102 23.77 5.76 11.98
N SER A 103 24.01 6.73 12.88
CA SER A 103 23.74 6.60 14.32
C SER A 103 22.30 6.92 14.70
N TYR A 104 21.49 7.37 13.75
CA TYR A 104 20.10 7.76 13.95
C TYR A 104 19.14 7.00 13.03
N ASP A 105 19.46 5.72 12.82
CA ASP A 105 18.72 4.86 11.91
C ASP A 105 17.56 4.13 12.59
N TYR A 106 17.50 4.05 13.93
CA TYR A 106 16.42 3.35 14.65
C TYR A 106 16.13 1.95 14.09
N LYS A 107 17.19 1.17 13.84
CA LYS A 107 17.10 -0.10 13.11
C LYS A 107 16.29 -1.13 13.90
N ASN A 108 15.40 -1.83 13.23
CA ASN A 108 14.70 -2.99 13.77
C ASN A 108 14.95 -4.19 12.88
N ASP A 109 15.67 -5.18 13.40
CA ASP A 109 15.83 -6.47 12.73
C ASP A 109 14.88 -7.55 13.26
N LEU A 110 13.99 -7.16 14.15
CA LEU A 110 12.91 -7.96 14.71
C LEU A 110 11.57 -7.25 14.47
N GLY A 111 10.52 -8.03 14.25
CA GLY A 111 9.15 -7.54 14.26
C GLY A 111 8.62 -7.55 15.68
N PHE A 112 7.95 -6.49 16.11
CA PHE A 112 7.28 -6.45 17.39
C PHE A 112 5.83 -6.83 17.20
N ARG A 113 5.26 -7.60 18.12
CA ARG A 113 3.93 -8.17 18.01
C ARG A 113 3.18 -7.99 19.30
N PHE A 114 1.88 -7.75 19.22
CA PHE A 114 1.02 -7.91 20.38
C PHE A 114 -0.20 -8.75 20.09
N PHE A 115 -0.58 -9.52 21.11
CA PHE A 115 -1.83 -10.28 21.14
C PHE A 115 -2.80 -9.58 22.08
N VAL A 116 -4.07 -9.50 21.68
CA VAL A 116 -5.14 -9.06 22.58
C VAL A 116 -5.52 -10.24 23.48
N MET A 117 -5.46 -10.08 24.80
CA MET A 117 -5.56 -11.19 25.76
C MET A 117 -6.76 -11.07 26.69
N ASP A 118 -7.39 -12.21 26.97
CA ASP A 118 -8.29 -12.47 28.10
C ASP A 118 -7.58 -13.38 29.12
N GLY A 119 -6.83 -12.77 30.05
CA GLY A 119 -5.99 -13.51 31.00
C GLY A 119 -4.87 -14.29 30.28
N PRO A 120 -4.84 -15.63 30.39
CA PRO A 120 -3.82 -16.44 29.75
C PRO A 120 -4.08 -16.73 28.26
N LYS A 121 -5.27 -16.39 27.73
CA LYS A 121 -5.69 -16.78 26.37
C LYS A 121 -5.88 -15.55 25.48
N PRO A 122 -5.72 -15.67 24.15
CA PRO A 122 -6.21 -14.66 23.21
C PRO A 122 -7.67 -14.29 23.48
N LEU A 123 -7.98 -13.00 23.47
CA LEU A 123 -9.33 -12.47 23.56
C LEU A 123 -10.06 -12.75 22.25
N ALA A 124 -11.23 -13.38 22.35
CA ALA A 124 -12.13 -13.59 21.23
C ALA A 124 -13.07 -12.38 21.07
N ILE A 125 -13.12 -11.80 19.86
CA ILE A 125 -14.18 -10.86 19.49
C ILE A 125 -15.37 -11.71 19.05
N ALA A 126 -16.41 -11.79 19.86
CA ALA A 126 -17.62 -12.56 19.56
C ALA A 126 -18.46 -11.91 18.44
N PRO A 127 -19.34 -12.65 17.76
CA PRO A 127 -20.36 -12.08 16.89
C PRO A 127 -21.12 -10.92 17.54
N GLY A 128 -21.27 -9.82 16.82
CA GLY A 128 -21.93 -8.58 17.26
C GLY A 128 -21.16 -7.79 18.33
N SER A 129 -19.86 -8.04 18.50
CA SER A 129 -19.01 -7.33 19.46
C SER A 129 -17.81 -6.65 18.78
N SER A 130 -17.11 -5.83 19.54
CA SER A 130 -15.95 -5.08 19.04
C SER A 130 -14.89 -4.87 20.11
N ILE A 131 -13.70 -4.48 19.65
CA ILE A 131 -12.64 -3.95 20.50
C ILE A 131 -12.12 -2.63 19.93
N GLU A 132 -11.52 -1.83 20.81
CA GLU A 132 -10.83 -0.60 20.45
C GLU A 132 -9.41 -0.64 20.99
N LEU A 133 -8.45 -0.47 20.09
CA LEU A 133 -7.02 -0.41 20.39
C LEU A 133 -6.53 1.03 20.23
N THR A 134 -5.75 1.50 21.20
CA THR A 134 -4.98 2.74 21.06
C THR A 134 -3.52 2.37 20.82
N VAL A 135 -2.99 2.76 19.67
CA VAL A 135 -1.66 2.39 19.18
C VAL A 135 -0.76 3.63 19.20
N PRO A 136 0.25 3.72 20.09
CA PRO A 136 1.22 4.81 20.07
C PRO A 136 2.11 4.71 18.83
N LEU A 137 2.68 5.84 18.39
CA LEU A 137 3.68 5.86 17.32
C LEU A 137 4.81 4.86 17.60
N TYR A 138 5.34 4.88 18.83
CA TYR A 138 6.38 3.96 19.22
C TYR A 138 6.33 3.57 20.69
N SER A 139 6.98 2.46 20.99
CA SER A 139 7.31 2.03 22.35
C SER A 139 8.82 1.92 22.53
N VAL A 140 9.33 2.31 23.70
CA VAL A 140 10.72 2.07 24.11
C VAL A 140 10.84 0.62 24.57
N MET A 141 11.86 -0.09 24.06
CA MET A 141 12.06 -1.53 24.27
C MET A 141 13.27 -1.87 25.14
N THR A 142 14.13 -0.90 25.43
CA THR A 142 15.30 -1.06 26.30
C THR A 142 15.32 0.02 27.38
N GLN A 143 15.97 -0.25 28.52
CA GLN A 143 16.03 0.73 29.62
C GLN A 143 16.81 2.01 29.24
N ASN A 144 17.78 1.89 28.34
CA ASN A 144 18.60 2.98 27.84
C ASN A 144 18.49 3.01 26.31
N PRO A 145 17.36 3.47 25.75
CA PRO A 145 17.16 3.40 24.31
C PRO A 145 18.16 4.27 23.57
N SER A 146 18.70 3.73 22.47
CA SER A 146 19.65 4.43 21.61
C SER A 146 19.17 4.34 20.16
N PRO A 147 19.20 5.44 19.39
CA PRO A 147 18.80 5.43 17.99
C PRO A 147 19.79 4.67 17.08
N ALA A 148 20.99 4.35 17.59
CA ALA A 148 21.98 3.53 16.89
C ALA A 148 21.83 2.03 17.22
N GLU A 149 21.26 1.70 18.36
CA GLU A 149 21.10 0.32 18.82
C GLU A 149 19.83 -0.29 18.25
N LYS A 150 19.97 -1.48 17.67
CA LYS A 150 18.84 -2.19 17.07
C LYS A 150 17.78 -2.54 18.10
N ASN A 151 16.51 -2.51 17.69
CA ASN A 151 15.38 -2.94 18.51
C ASN A 151 15.23 -2.14 19.82
N SER A 152 15.78 -0.92 19.91
CA SER A 152 15.57 -0.02 21.05
C SER A 152 14.17 0.59 21.06
N TYR A 153 13.50 0.60 19.91
CA TYR A 153 12.18 1.17 19.68
C TYR A 153 11.35 0.20 18.83
N ALA A 154 10.09 -0.01 19.17
CA ALA A 154 9.13 -0.54 18.20
C ALA A 154 8.35 0.62 17.60
N ASP A 155 8.47 0.80 16.29
CA ASP A 155 7.56 1.65 15.52
C ASP A 155 6.31 0.82 15.19
N TRP A 156 5.17 1.22 15.73
CA TRP A 156 3.90 0.54 15.47
C TRP A 156 3.20 1.07 14.23
N TRP A 157 3.61 2.22 13.72
CA TRP A 157 2.88 2.94 12.70
C TRP A 157 3.36 2.64 11.29
N ASN A 158 4.64 2.33 11.09
CA ASN A 158 5.21 2.23 9.75
C ASN A 158 5.22 0.80 9.19
N GLY A 159 4.38 0.51 8.20
CA GLY A 159 4.33 -0.77 7.49
C GLY A 159 4.02 -1.97 8.40
N ALA A 160 2.96 -1.85 9.19
CA ALA A 160 2.54 -2.88 10.14
C ALA A 160 1.39 -3.72 9.58
N THR A 161 1.14 -4.87 10.21
CA THR A 161 0.17 -5.86 9.75
C THR A 161 -0.73 -6.33 10.88
N ILE A 162 -1.95 -6.73 10.53
CA ILE A 162 -2.86 -7.47 11.40
C ILE A 162 -3.18 -8.80 10.74
N GLN A 163 -2.92 -9.90 11.46
CA GLN A 163 -3.37 -11.23 11.08
C GLN A 163 -4.71 -11.51 11.77
N MET A 164 -5.77 -11.61 10.99
CA MET A 164 -7.13 -11.87 11.46
C MET A 164 -7.39 -13.38 11.49
N PHE A 165 -7.44 -13.98 12.68
CA PHE A 165 -7.80 -15.39 12.85
C PHE A 165 -9.29 -15.55 13.08
N TYR A 166 -9.85 -16.66 12.58
CA TYR A 166 -11.28 -16.96 12.66
C TYR A 166 -11.51 -18.32 13.34
N SER A 167 -12.54 -18.43 14.17
CA SER A 167 -12.91 -19.68 14.86
C SER A 167 -14.43 -19.83 14.94
N ASP A 168 -14.93 -21.06 14.89
CA ASP A 168 -16.34 -21.39 15.16
C ASP A 168 -16.71 -21.32 16.65
N THR A 169 -15.73 -21.14 17.52
CA THR A 169 -15.91 -21.16 18.97
C THR A 169 -15.16 -20.01 19.62
N PRO A 170 -15.48 -19.65 20.88
CA PRO A 170 -14.68 -18.68 21.63
C PRO A 170 -13.22 -19.11 21.86
N ALA A 171 -12.86 -20.36 21.59
CA ALA A 171 -11.49 -20.81 21.67
C ALA A 171 -10.70 -20.35 20.42
N PRO A 172 -9.52 -19.73 20.60
CA PRO A 172 -8.67 -19.36 19.46
C PRO A 172 -8.24 -20.60 18.68
N PRO A 173 -7.98 -20.49 17.36
CA PRO A 173 -7.42 -21.59 16.60
C PRO A 173 -6.11 -22.08 17.23
N LEU A 174 -5.84 -23.39 17.18
CA LEU A 174 -4.64 -23.95 17.82
C LEU A 174 -3.34 -23.27 17.37
N PRO A 175 -3.13 -22.91 16.10
CA PRO A 175 -1.90 -22.22 15.68
C PRO A 175 -1.66 -20.90 16.44
N LEU A 176 -2.74 -20.18 16.76
CA LEU A 176 -2.69 -18.97 17.58
C LEU A 176 -2.41 -19.29 19.06
N GLN A 177 -2.99 -20.36 19.60
CA GLN A 177 -2.67 -20.83 20.95
C GLN A 177 -1.19 -21.20 21.08
N GLU A 178 -0.63 -21.89 20.09
CA GLU A 178 0.77 -22.25 20.03
C GLU A 178 1.66 -21.00 19.96
N ALA A 179 1.32 -20.04 19.10
CA ALA A 179 2.06 -18.76 19.01
C ALA A 179 2.08 -18.02 20.36
N VAL A 180 0.94 -17.87 21.04
CA VAL A 180 0.88 -17.25 22.37
C VAL A 180 1.61 -18.05 23.44
N MET A 181 1.51 -19.38 23.39
CA MET A 181 2.23 -20.24 24.31
C MET A 181 3.73 -20.03 24.17
N LEU A 182 4.26 -20.09 22.93
CA LEU A 182 5.68 -19.88 22.64
C LEU A 182 6.15 -18.49 23.07
N ALA A 183 5.34 -17.46 22.82
CA ALA A 183 5.56 -16.09 23.27
C ALA A 183 5.73 -15.93 24.79
N ARG A 184 5.12 -16.80 25.60
CA ARG A 184 5.20 -16.75 27.07
C ARG A 184 6.35 -17.56 27.66
N GLN A 185 7.02 -18.41 26.87
CA GLN A 185 8.02 -19.32 27.43
C GLN A 185 9.41 -18.66 27.46
N PRO A 186 10.08 -18.60 28.63
CA PRO A 186 11.50 -18.31 28.69
C PRO A 186 12.28 -19.56 28.24
N GLY A 187 13.18 -19.46 27.26
CA GLY A 187 14.06 -20.58 26.92
C GLY A 187 14.60 -20.57 25.50
N GLU A 188 15.07 -21.73 25.05
CA GLU A 188 15.57 -22.00 23.71
C GLU A 188 14.55 -22.90 22.97
N ILE A 189 14.33 -22.70 21.66
CA ILE A 189 13.42 -23.52 20.85
C ILE A 189 14.25 -24.28 19.81
N ASP A 190 14.19 -25.62 19.85
CA ASP A 190 14.93 -26.51 18.93
C ASP A 190 16.45 -26.24 18.86
N GLY A 191 17.09 -25.87 19.99
CA GLY A 191 18.55 -25.62 20.05
C GLY A 191 19.01 -24.39 19.26
N ARG A 192 18.08 -23.48 18.96
CA ARG A 192 18.37 -22.11 18.53
C ARG A 192 17.91 -21.19 19.63
N PRO A 193 18.72 -20.18 20.07
CA PRO A 193 18.29 -19.16 21.03
C PRO A 193 16.88 -18.74 20.63
N ALA A 194 15.89 -18.73 21.52
CA ALA A 194 14.48 -18.56 21.14
C ALA A 194 14.18 -17.15 20.60
N ARG A 195 14.78 -16.79 19.49
CA ARG A 195 14.54 -15.60 18.68
C ARG A 195 13.13 -15.57 18.10
N ARG A 196 12.26 -16.53 18.45
CA ARG A 196 10.92 -16.60 17.88
C ARG A 196 9.97 -15.67 18.59
N ASP A 197 9.87 -15.66 19.92
CA ASP A 197 9.03 -14.69 20.62
C ASP A 197 9.49 -14.60 22.09
N HIS A 198 9.99 -13.45 22.57
CA HIS A 198 10.14 -13.23 24.02
C HIS A 198 9.20 -12.13 24.51
N LEU A 199 8.74 -12.29 25.76
CA LEU A 199 8.08 -11.22 26.52
C LEU A 199 8.96 -9.98 26.56
N LEU A 200 8.40 -8.85 26.14
CA LEU A 200 9.07 -7.57 26.28
C LEU A 200 9.05 -7.16 27.75
N PRO A 201 10.19 -6.72 28.33
CA PRO A 201 10.18 -6.13 29.66
C PRO A 201 9.36 -4.85 29.60
N HIS A 202 8.40 -4.70 30.50
CA HIS A 202 7.70 -3.43 30.67
C HIS A 202 8.71 -2.35 31.06
N ILE A 203 8.91 -1.37 30.18
CA ILE A 203 9.79 -0.22 30.45
C ILE A 203 8.91 0.87 31.05
N ALA A 204 9.12 1.16 32.34
CA ALA A 204 8.34 2.17 33.05
C ALA A 204 8.37 3.52 32.31
N GLY A 205 7.20 4.09 32.01
CA GLY A 205 7.06 5.35 31.28
C GLY A 205 7.13 5.23 29.76
N SER A 206 7.34 4.03 29.21
CA SER A 206 7.16 3.76 27.78
C SER A 206 5.69 3.87 27.39
N ALA A 207 5.39 4.49 26.25
CA ALA A 207 4.05 4.43 25.67
C ALA A 207 3.87 3.02 25.07
N GLU A 208 2.85 2.28 25.51
CA GLU A 208 2.54 0.95 25.00
C GLU A 208 1.17 0.96 24.32
N PRO A 209 0.91 0.08 23.34
CA PRO A 209 -0.43 -0.13 22.84
C PRO A 209 -1.36 -0.51 24.00
N THR A 210 -2.61 -0.05 23.95
CA THR A 210 -3.62 -0.34 24.97
C THR A 210 -4.94 -0.75 24.34
N CYS A 211 -5.80 -1.41 25.12
CA CYS A 211 -7.16 -1.75 24.72
C CYS A 211 -8.15 -1.13 25.72
N SER A 212 -9.00 -0.21 25.26
CA SER A 212 -9.87 0.62 26.10
C SER A 212 -11.27 0.00 26.24
N ALA A 213 -11.87 -0.44 25.14
CA ALA A 213 -13.22 -1.02 25.08
C ALA A 213 -13.14 -2.52 24.76
N GLY A 214 -13.87 -3.35 25.53
CA GLY A 214 -13.93 -4.81 25.33
C GLY A 214 -12.87 -5.63 26.08
N CYS A 215 -11.76 -5.00 26.50
CA CYS A 215 -10.67 -5.63 27.28
C CYS A 215 -10.65 -5.23 28.77
N GLY A 216 -11.75 -4.73 29.34
CA GLY A 216 -11.77 -3.98 30.60
C GLY A 216 -11.69 -4.76 31.93
N LYS A 217 -11.47 -6.08 31.94
CA LYS A 217 -11.37 -6.86 33.20
C LYS A 217 -9.91 -6.93 33.69
N PRO A 218 -9.65 -6.92 35.01
CA PRO A 218 -8.32 -7.17 35.56
C PRO A 218 -7.72 -8.48 35.01
N GLY A 219 -6.53 -8.39 34.40
CA GLY A 219 -5.86 -9.53 33.72
C GLY A 219 -6.13 -9.63 32.21
N GLN A 220 -7.04 -8.82 31.66
CA GLN A 220 -7.14 -8.56 30.22
C GLN A 220 -6.17 -7.44 29.86
N GLY A 221 -5.52 -7.56 28.71
CA GLY A 221 -4.45 -6.65 28.31
C GLY A 221 -3.79 -7.10 27.02
N LEU A 222 -2.63 -6.52 26.72
CA LEU A 222 -1.85 -6.89 25.56
C LEU A 222 -0.64 -7.72 25.99
N LEU A 223 -0.37 -8.79 25.26
CA LEU A 223 0.87 -9.55 25.37
C LEU A 223 1.83 -9.05 24.32
N LEU A 224 2.82 -8.24 24.71
CA LEU A 224 3.84 -7.70 23.83
C LEU A 224 5.02 -8.67 23.72
N VAL A 225 5.41 -8.98 22.49
CA VAL A 225 6.59 -9.76 22.16
C VAL A 225 7.35 -9.16 21.00
N TRP A 226 8.57 -9.63 20.81
CA TRP A 226 9.41 -9.39 19.63
C TRP A 226 9.73 -10.73 18.95
N SER A 227 9.78 -10.74 17.63
CA SER A 227 9.88 -11.95 16.81
C SER A 227 10.79 -11.74 15.61
N ALA A 228 11.71 -12.67 15.37
CA ALA A 228 12.48 -12.69 14.14
C ALA A 228 11.71 -13.33 12.96
N ALA A 229 10.49 -13.81 13.19
CA ALA A 229 9.72 -14.54 12.19
C ALA A 229 8.26 -14.08 12.15
N ASP A 230 7.72 -14.02 10.94
CA ASP A 230 6.28 -13.87 10.78
C ASP A 230 5.54 -15.12 11.26
N LEU A 231 4.25 -14.96 11.54
CA LEU A 231 3.36 -16.09 11.76
C LEU A 231 3.33 -16.95 10.49
N GLY A 232 3.29 -18.28 10.67
CA GLY A 232 3.29 -19.22 9.55
C GLY A 232 2.17 -18.93 8.55
N LYS A 233 2.48 -18.95 7.25
CA LYS A 233 1.49 -18.71 6.19
C LYS A 233 0.38 -19.76 6.16
N GLU A 234 0.66 -20.95 6.69
CA GLU A 234 -0.30 -22.03 6.90
C GLU A 234 -1.33 -21.74 8.00
N ASN A 235 -1.10 -20.72 8.83
CA ASN A 235 -2.03 -20.38 9.89
C ASN A 235 -3.39 -19.94 9.31
N PRO A 236 -4.52 -20.25 9.99
CA PRO A 236 -5.86 -19.85 9.60
C PRO A 236 -6.10 -18.37 9.89
N SER A 237 -5.40 -17.51 9.15
CA SER A 237 -5.51 -16.07 9.25
C SER A 237 -5.54 -15.39 7.88
N GLN A 238 -6.24 -14.25 7.82
CA GLN A 238 -6.19 -13.29 6.71
C GLN A 238 -5.25 -12.13 7.07
N LEU A 239 -4.40 -11.72 6.13
CA LEU A 239 -3.50 -10.58 6.31
C LEU A 239 -4.23 -9.27 5.98
N ILE A 240 -4.02 -8.28 6.83
CA ILE A 240 -4.36 -6.87 6.64
C ILE A 240 -3.07 -6.07 6.82
N GLU A 241 -2.84 -5.08 5.98
CA GLU A 241 -1.65 -4.23 6.03
C GLU A 241 -2.08 -2.77 6.21
N PHE A 242 -1.27 -2.00 6.92
CA PHE A 242 -1.53 -0.58 7.10
C PHE A 242 -0.25 0.18 7.50
N THR A 243 -0.30 1.48 7.28
CA THR A 243 0.61 2.47 7.84
C THR A 243 -0.21 3.56 8.52
N LEU A 244 0.20 3.96 9.72
CA LEU A 244 -0.40 5.03 10.50
C LEU A 244 0.50 6.26 10.39
N GLY A 245 -0.09 7.42 10.15
CA GLY A 245 0.61 8.63 9.77
C GLY A 245 1.27 8.54 8.38
N ALA A 246 1.85 9.65 7.94
CA ALA A 246 2.59 9.69 6.67
C ALA A 246 3.85 10.52 6.80
N ARG A 247 4.95 10.03 6.23
CA ARG A 247 6.16 10.82 6.05
C ARG A 247 5.88 11.95 5.06
N VAL A 248 6.26 13.16 5.47
CA VAL A 248 6.23 14.38 4.65
C VAL A 248 7.67 14.81 4.39
N GLY A 249 8.12 14.74 3.14
CA GLY A 249 9.41 15.30 2.76
C GLY A 249 9.44 16.82 2.91
N LEU A 250 10.46 17.34 3.61
CA LEU A 250 10.66 18.78 3.81
C LEU A 250 11.73 19.36 2.89
N CYS A 251 12.48 18.51 2.19
CA CYS A 251 13.46 18.97 1.21
C CYS A 251 12.82 19.11 -0.17
N PRO A 252 13.37 19.96 -1.05
CA PRO A 252 12.89 20.10 -2.40
C PRO A 252 12.86 18.75 -3.12
N PHE A 253 11.68 18.34 -3.58
CA PHE A 253 11.43 17.16 -4.43
C PHE A 253 11.84 15.81 -3.83
N ASP A 254 11.74 15.63 -2.51
CA ASP A 254 12.18 14.40 -1.81
C ASP A 254 13.65 14.01 -2.07
N ASP A 255 14.42 14.90 -2.71
CA ASP A 255 15.81 14.67 -3.05
C ASP A 255 16.65 14.98 -1.81
N PHE A 256 16.90 13.94 -1.03
CA PHE A 256 17.79 13.98 0.13
C PHE A 256 19.16 14.60 -0.21
N ALA A 257 19.62 14.55 -1.47
CA ALA A 257 20.86 15.19 -1.88
C ALA A 257 20.81 16.72 -1.77
N GLN A 258 19.64 17.33 -1.96
CA GLN A 258 19.45 18.79 -1.97
C GLN A 258 19.31 19.42 -0.58
N CYS A 259 19.01 18.65 0.47
CA CYS A 259 18.98 19.21 1.83
C CYS A 259 20.38 19.66 2.27
N GLN A 260 20.48 20.73 3.05
CA GLN A 260 21.71 21.07 3.75
C GLN A 260 21.91 20.15 4.96
N PRO A 261 23.15 19.93 5.43
CA PRO A 261 23.43 19.06 6.57
C PRO A 261 22.61 19.35 7.84
N GLY A 262 22.30 20.62 8.12
CA GLY A 262 21.52 21.03 9.28
C GLY A 262 20.00 20.93 9.11
N ASP A 263 19.50 20.60 7.92
CA ASP A 263 18.07 20.52 7.64
C ASP A 263 17.47 19.23 8.20
N VAL A 264 16.21 19.31 8.61
CA VAL A 264 15.39 18.14 8.95
C VAL A 264 14.67 17.71 7.68
N PRO A 265 15.00 16.55 7.08
CA PRO A 265 14.48 16.16 5.78
C PRO A 265 13.06 15.62 5.82
N ASN A 266 12.58 15.19 6.99
CA ASN A 266 11.30 14.51 7.15
C ASN A 266 10.47 15.17 8.26
N ALA A 267 9.17 15.34 8.00
CA ALA A 267 8.13 15.57 9.01
C ALA A 267 7.16 14.38 9.01
N LEU A 268 6.36 14.28 10.08
CA LEU A 268 5.34 13.25 10.21
C LEU A 268 3.96 13.91 10.25
N ASP A 269 3.09 13.47 9.36
CA ASP A 269 1.66 13.72 9.38
C ASP A 269 1.01 12.69 10.32
N TYR A 270 0.39 13.15 11.41
CA TYR A 270 -0.28 12.28 12.41
C TYR A 270 -1.79 12.10 12.17
N GLN A 271 -2.32 12.57 11.04
CA GLN A 271 -3.73 12.48 10.67
C GLN A 271 -3.86 11.80 9.32
N ASN A 272 -2.98 10.87 9.01
CA ASN A 272 -3.06 10.07 7.81
C ASN A 272 -3.06 8.59 8.16
N VAL A 273 -3.71 7.79 7.33
CA VAL A 273 -3.64 6.35 7.36
C VAL A 273 -3.48 5.86 5.93
N ASP A 274 -2.70 4.82 5.77
CA ASP A 274 -2.59 4.02 4.56
C ASP A 274 -3.01 2.61 4.93
N PHE A 275 -3.89 1.97 4.16
CA PHE A 275 -4.37 0.65 4.51
C PHE A 275 -4.87 -0.12 3.30
N ASP A 276 -4.75 -1.44 3.39
CA ASP A 276 -5.23 -2.38 2.40
C ASP A 276 -5.59 -3.72 3.03
N VAL A 277 -6.40 -4.48 2.30
CA VAL A 277 -6.66 -5.89 2.59
C VAL A 277 -5.92 -6.73 1.55
N SER A 278 -4.88 -7.42 2.00
CA SER A 278 -3.94 -8.11 1.13
C SER A 278 -4.33 -9.57 0.91
N TYR A 279 -4.74 -9.91 -0.30
CA TYR A 279 -4.90 -11.30 -0.76
C TYR A 279 -3.74 -11.74 -1.66
N VAL A 280 -2.64 -10.97 -1.74
CA VAL A 280 -1.47 -11.24 -2.62
C VAL A 280 -0.92 -12.64 -2.44
N ASN A 281 -0.70 -13.06 -1.19
CA ASN A 281 -0.12 -14.36 -0.90
C ASN A 281 -1.20 -15.44 -0.75
N ILE A 282 -2.32 -15.08 -0.13
CA ILE A 282 -3.27 -16.02 0.46
C ILE A 282 -4.67 -15.42 0.55
N ALA A 283 -5.68 -16.28 0.47
CA ALA A 283 -7.05 -15.93 0.82
C ALA A 283 -7.60 -16.89 1.87
N TYR A 284 -8.12 -16.33 2.96
CA TYR A 284 -8.68 -17.11 4.07
C TYR A 284 -10.02 -16.58 4.59
N GLY A 285 -10.15 -15.28 4.78
CA GLY A 285 -11.34 -14.69 5.39
C GLY A 285 -11.61 -13.27 4.92
N PRO A 286 -12.83 -12.77 5.13
CA PRO A 286 -13.23 -11.43 4.71
C PRO A 286 -12.91 -10.37 5.79
N ALA A 287 -12.66 -9.16 5.35
CA ALA A 287 -12.60 -7.96 6.17
C ALA A 287 -12.85 -6.74 5.27
N ALA A 288 -13.65 -5.79 5.74
CA ALA A 288 -13.79 -4.47 5.14
C ALA A 288 -13.06 -3.43 6.00
N MET A 289 -12.37 -2.49 5.37
CA MET A 289 -11.58 -1.47 6.06
C MET A 289 -11.90 -0.07 5.58
N GLY A 290 -11.99 0.90 6.50
CA GLY A 290 -12.12 2.32 6.21
C GLY A 290 -11.39 3.18 7.26
N PRO A 291 -11.10 4.46 6.97
CA PRO A 291 -10.44 5.32 7.93
C PRO A 291 -11.38 5.73 9.07
N LEU A 292 -10.79 6.05 10.22
CA LEU A 292 -11.50 6.60 11.38
C LEU A 292 -11.41 8.14 11.36
N GLY A 293 -12.52 8.82 11.60
CA GLY A 293 -12.62 10.28 11.57
C GLY A 293 -12.65 10.86 10.15
N ASN A 294 -12.97 10.05 9.15
CA ASN A 294 -13.09 10.45 7.76
C ASN A 294 -14.16 9.62 7.03
N ASN A 295 -15.34 10.20 6.92
CA ASN A 295 -16.49 9.60 6.24
C ASN A 295 -16.51 9.83 4.71
N GLN A 296 -15.46 10.37 4.12
CA GLN A 296 -15.41 10.61 2.68
C GLN A 296 -14.91 9.39 1.93
N VAL A 297 -13.86 8.77 2.47
CA VAL A 297 -13.14 7.67 1.85
C VAL A 297 -13.94 6.39 2.04
N GLY A 298 -14.31 5.75 0.94
CA GLY A 298 -14.99 4.45 0.98
C GLY A 298 -14.11 3.31 1.50
N TYR A 299 -14.70 2.14 1.63
CA TYR A 299 -13.99 0.97 2.17
C TYR A 299 -13.21 0.17 1.11
N VAL A 300 -12.23 -0.62 1.57
CA VAL A 300 -11.55 -1.66 0.79
C VAL A 300 -11.78 -3.04 1.41
N GLY A 301 -11.49 -4.10 0.65
CA GLY A 301 -11.70 -5.48 1.09
C GLY A 301 -13.12 -5.99 0.86
N SER A 302 -13.52 -7.00 1.65
CA SER A 302 -14.76 -7.74 1.48
C SER A 302 -15.69 -7.59 2.69
N PRO A 303 -16.92 -7.09 2.49
CA PRO A 303 -17.92 -7.00 3.55
C PRO A 303 -18.74 -8.29 3.70
N GLN A 304 -18.36 -9.36 2.99
CA GLN A 304 -19.06 -10.64 3.05
C GLN A 304 -18.94 -11.26 4.44
N SER A 305 -19.94 -12.05 4.85
CA SER A 305 -19.74 -12.99 5.95
C SER A 305 -18.69 -14.04 5.58
N TYR A 306 -18.07 -14.65 6.58
CA TYR A 306 -17.11 -15.74 6.40
C TYR A 306 -17.75 -16.91 5.64
N GLU A 307 -19.03 -17.21 5.87
CA GLU A 307 -19.74 -18.29 5.16
C GLU A 307 -19.86 -17.99 3.66
N GLN A 308 -20.22 -16.75 3.29
CA GLN A 308 -20.28 -16.32 1.89
C GLN A 308 -18.90 -16.38 1.24
N PHE A 309 -17.87 -15.87 1.93
CA PHE A 309 -16.49 -15.91 1.45
C PHE A 309 -15.98 -17.35 1.29
N SER A 310 -16.24 -18.21 2.27
CA SER A 310 -15.89 -19.64 2.22
C SER A 310 -16.63 -20.37 1.08
N THR A 311 -17.87 -19.99 0.80
CA THR A 311 -18.62 -20.52 -0.35
C THR A 311 -17.97 -20.12 -1.67
N ALA A 312 -17.49 -18.88 -1.81
CA ALA A 312 -16.74 -18.42 -2.97
C ALA A 312 -15.43 -19.20 -3.16
N MET A 313 -14.66 -19.40 -2.07
CA MET A 313 -13.45 -20.23 -2.07
C MET A 313 -13.74 -21.68 -2.50
N GLN A 314 -14.84 -22.26 -1.99
CA GLN A 314 -15.25 -23.61 -2.37
C GLN A 314 -15.68 -23.68 -3.84
N LYS A 315 -16.44 -22.70 -4.32
CA LYS A 315 -16.84 -22.60 -5.73
C LYS A 315 -15.63 -22.53 -6.65
N PHE A 316 -14.62 -21.73 -6.32
CA PHE A 316 -13.36 -21.68 -7.07
C PHE A 316 -12.70 -23.05 -7.12
N THR A 317 -12.45 -23.66 -5.96
CA THR A 317 -11.73 -24.95 -5.87
C THR A 317 -12.49 -26.17 -6.40
N THR A 318 -13.78 -26.01 -6.72
CA THR A 318 -14.64 -27.06 -7.32
C THR A 318 -14.99 -26.78 -8.78
N THR A 319 -14.65 -25.59 -9.30
CA THR A 319 -14.82 -25.27 -10.72
C THR A 319 -13.95 -26.21 -11.55
N PRO A 320 -14.46 -26.88 -12.60
CA PRO A 320 -13.76 -27.99 -13.27
C PRO A 320 -12.30 -27.71 -13.68
N GLN A 321 -12.02 -26.47 -14.07
CA GLN A 321 -10.70 -26.01 -14.50
C GLN A 321 -9.72 -25.70 -13.35
N PHE A 322 -10.22 -25.60 -12.11
CA PHE A 322 -9.45 -25.33 -10.89
C PHE A 322 -9.57 -26.43 -9.84
N VAL A 323 -10.22 -27.55 -10.16
CA VAL A 323 -10.32 -28.72 -9.28
C VAL A 323 -8.91 -29.20 -8.92
N GLY A 324 -8.67 -29.34 -7.62
CA GLY A 324 -7.38 -29.76 -7.09
C GLY A 324 -6.38 -28.64 -6.88
N TRP A 325 -6.82 -27.37 -6.92
CA TRP A 325 -6.00 -26.24 -6.48
C TRP A 325 -5.41 -26.52 -5.08
N PRO A 326 -4.10 -26.26 -4.85
CA PRO A 326 -3.46 -26.55 -3.58
C PRO A 326 -4.13 -25.83 -2.41
N ARG A 327 -4.13 -26.45 -1.23
CA ARG A 327 -4.60 -25.84 0.03
C ARG A 327 -3.55 -25.99 1.10
N TYR A 328 -3.49 -25.07 2.05
CA TYR A 328 -2.57 -25.20 3.18
C TYR A 328 -2.92 -26.38 4.10
N LEU A 329 -1.87 -27.03 4.62
CA LEU A 329 -1.91 -28.02 5.67
C LEU A 329 -1.33 -27.42 6.94
N TYR A 330 -2.09 -27.49 8.03
CA TYR A 330 -1.56 -27.26 9.35
C TYR A 330 -1.18 -28.58 10.00
N ARG A 331 0.10 -28.74 10.35
CA ARG A 331 0.60 -29.91 11.09
C ARG A 331 0.63 -29.57 12.56
N TYR A 332 0.06 -30.46 13.36
CA TYR A 332 0.01 -30.29 14.80
C TYR A 332 1.31 -30.74 15.42
N TYR A 333 1.85 -29.95 16.33
CA TYR A 333 3.08 -30.27 17.06
C TYR A 333 2.79 -30.46 18.54
N LYS A 334 3.45 -31.47 19.13
CA LYS A 334 3.56 -31.57 20.58
C LYS A 334 4.86 -30.90 20.99
N TRP A 335 4.74 -29.91 21.85
CA TRP A 335 5.88 -29.24 22.47
C TRP A 335 6.27 -29.99 23.74
N ILE A 336 7.52 -30.47 23.79
CA ILE A 336 8.07 -31.20 24.93
C ILE A 336 9.27 -30.42 25.46
N LEU A 337 9.22 -30.03 26.74
CA LEU A 337 10.36 -29.45 27.42
C LEU A 337 11.36 -30.55 27.77
N LYS A 338 12.56 -30.51 27.17
CA LYS A 338 13.69 -31.39 27.53
C LYS A 338 14.91 -30.54 27.83
N ASN A 339 15.48 -30.71 29.02
CA ASN A 339 16.68 -29.96 29.46
C ASN A 339 16.53 -28.42 29.35
N GLY A 340 15.33 -27.89 29.61
CA GLY A 340 15.06 -26.45 29.47
C GLY A 340 14.84 -25.95 28.04
N ILE A 341 14.84 -26.85 27.05
CA ILE A 341 14.61 -26.54 25.63
C ILE A 341 13.28 -27.13 25.19
N TYR A 342 12.42 -26.31 24.59
CA TYR A 342 11.20 -26.81 23.97
C TYR A 342 11.55 -27.44 22.61
N GLN A 343 11.25 -28.72 22.49
CA GLN A 343 11.38 -29.47 21.24
C GLN A 343 10.01 -29.69 20.63
N LYS A 344 9.83 -29.33 19.35
CA LYS A 344 8.61 -29.68 18.62
C LYS A 344 8.70 -31.11 18.11
N THR A 345 7.71 -31.92 18.45
CA THR A 345 7.55 -33.26 17.88
C THR A 345 6.29 -33.25 17.01
N PRO A 346 6.38 -33.53 15.69
CA PRO A 346 5.20 -33.64 14.84
C PRO A 346 4.26 -34.69 15.42
N THR A 347 2.96 -34.37 15.46
CA THR A 347 1.93 -35.38 15.70
C THR A 347 1.45 -35.95 14.35
N ASN A 348 0.71 -37.05 14.38
CA ASN A 348 0.08 -37.60 13.18
C ASN A 348 -1.15 -36.78 12.73
N LYS A 349 -1.57 -35.77 13.49
CA LYS A 349 -2.73 -34.93 13.16
C LYS A 349 -2.30 -33.86 12.17
N VAL A 350 -3.04 -33.76 11.07
CA VAL A 350 -2.88 -32.74 10.02
C VAL A 350 -4.26 -32.27 9.63
N ASP A 351 -4.50 -30.97 9.64
CA ASP A 351 -5.76 -30.40 9.18
C ASP A 351 -5.55 -29.64 7.86
N VAL A 352 -6.52 -29.77 6.97
CA VAL A 352 -6.59 -28.95 5.77
C VAL A 352 -7.19 -27.61 6.14
N VAL A 353 -6.40 -26.55 6.01
CA VAL A 353 -6.89 -25.20 6.23
C VAL A 353 -7.67 -24.77 4.99
N ALA A 354 -8.84 -24.15 5.18
CA ALA A 354 -9.65 -23.57 4.12
C ALA A 354 -9.04 -22.26 3.62
N LYS A 355 -7.76 -22.31 3.25
CA LYS A 355 -6.93 -21.19 2.82
C LYS A 355 -6.34 -21.50 1.46
N ILE A 356 -6.52 -20.58 0.52
CA ILE A 356 -6.09 -20.72 -0.87
C ILE A 356 -4.76 -19.97 -1.02
N PRO A 357 -3.64 -20.65 -1.36
CA PRO A 357 -2.41 -19.97 -1.76
C PRO A 357 -2.56 -19.36 -3.15
N SER A 358 -1.98 -18.17 -3.33
CA SER A 358 -1.85 -17.56 -4.65
C SER A 358 -0.76 -18.25 -5.48
N LEU A 359 -0.67 -17.88 -6.76
CA LEU A 359 0.37 -18.40 -7.64
C LEU A 359 1.78 -18.00 -7.19
N LEU A 360 1.93 -16.83 -6.55
CA LEU A 360 3.19 -16.39 -5.96
C LEU A 360 3.68 -17.42 -4.93
N GLU A 361 2.80 -17.85 -4.01
CA GLU A 361 3.18 -18.85 -3.00
C GLU A 361 3.43 -20.23 -3.59
N VAL A 362 2.56 -20.67 -4.53
CA VAL A 362 2.70 -22.00 -5.12
C VAL A 362 3.98 -22.12 -5.93
N PHE A 363 4.25 -21.14 -6.80
CA PHE A 363 5.41 -21.20 -7.69
C PHE A 363 6.73 -20.90 -6.99
N ALA A 364 6.76 -20.04 -5.98
CA ALA A 364 7.97 -19.82 -5.17
C ALA A 364 8.49 -21.13 -4.55
N ASN A 365 7.59 -22.05 -4.19
CA ASN A 365 7.97 -23.35 -3.63
C ASN A 365 8.56 -24.33 -4.67
N LEU A 366 8.37 -24.12 -5.99
CA LEU A 366 8.93 -25.01 -7.04
C LEU A 366 10.45 -24.93 -7.19
N THR A 367 11.06 -23.89 -6.63
CA THR A 367 12.51 -23.66 -6.67
C THR A 367 13.27 -24.57 -5.68
N SER A 368 12.55 -25.21 -4.74
CA SER A 368 13.11 -26.15 -3.79
C SER A 368 13.31 -27.54 -4.40
N SER A 369 14.36 -28.25 -3.97
CA SER A 369 14.61 -29.65 -4.35
C SER A 369 13.64 -30.64 -3.71
N THR A 370 12.83 -30.21 -2.73
CA THR A 370 11.82 -31.04 -2.08
C THR A 370 10.44 -30.40 -2.17
N PRO A 371 9.37 -31.19 -2.35
CA PRO A 371 8.02 -30.65 -2.42
C PRO A 371 7.62 -29.98 -1.10
N PRO A 372 6.82 -28.90 -1.17
CA PRO A 372 6.32 -28.24 0.01
C PRO A 372 5.41 -29.19 0.80
N THR A 373 5.76 -29.45 2.06
CA THR A 373 4.95 -30.29 2.95
C THR A 373 3.73 -29.57 3.54
N LEU A 374 3.61 -28.27 3.23
CA LEU A 374 2.57 -27.36 3.70
C LEU A 374 1.34 -27.30 2.76
N PHE A 375 1.36 -27.98 1.61
CA PHE A 375 0.22 -28.02 0.70
C PHE A 375 -0.39 -29.41 0.58
N THR A 376 -1.69 -29.48 0.26
CA THR A 376 -2.44 -30.72 0.00
C THR A 376 -3.13 -30.73 -1.36
N PRO A 377 -3.18 -31.91 -2.04
CA PRO A 377 -2.37 -33.09 -1.76
C PRO A 377 -0.87 -32.77 -1.86
N VAL A 378 -0.02 -33.46 -1.07
CA VAL A 378 1.43 -33.27 -1.18
C VAL A 378 1.86 -33.77 -2.57
N ALA A 379 2.62 -32.96 -3.30
CA ALA A 379 3.16 -33.32 -4.60
C ALA A 379 4.05 -34.58 -4.50
N ASP A 380 4.09 -35.39 -5.57
CA ASP A 380 4.87 -36.64 -5.62
C ASP A 380 6.38 -36.33 -5.45
N PRO A 381 7.00 -36.67 -4.30
CA PRO A 381 8.39 -36.32 -4.04
C PRO A 381 9.38 -37.00 -5.00
N SER A 382 9.00 -38.14 -5.59
CA SER A 382 9.87 -38.87 -6.51
C SER A 382 9.98 -38.23 -7.90
N LYS A 383 9.03 -37.34 -8.22
CA LYS A 383 8.95 -36.63 -9.50
C LYS A 383 9.13 -35.12 -9.32
N TRP A 384 9.24 -34.63 -8.09
CA TRP A 384 9.41 -33.20 -7.83
C TRP A 384 10.75 -32.68 -8.38
N PRO A 385 10.79 -31.47 -8.96
CA PRO A 385 9.70 -30.53 -9.22
C PRO A 385 9.13 -30.61 -10.66
N ALA A 386 9.09 -31.81 -11.26
CA ALA A 386 8.62 -31.99 -12.63
C ALA A 386 7.11 -31.71 -12.76
N PRO A 387 6.62 -31.26 -13.93
CA PRO A 387 5.23 -30.85 -14.14
C PRO A 387 4.21 -31.90 -13.71
N GLU A 388 4.48 -33.18 -13.95
CA GLU A 388 3.59 -34.29 -13.58
C GLU A 388 3.41 -34.49 -12.07
N SER A 389 4.28 -33.89 -11.24
CA SER A 389 4.14 -33.88 -9.78
C SER A 389 3.25 -32.74 -9.26
N LEU A 390 2.95 -31.74 -10.10
CA LEU A 390 2.19 -30.54 -9.73
C LEU A 390 0.68 -30.83 -9.67
N TRP A 391 -0.03 -30.00 -8.89
CA TRP A 391 -1.49 -30.00 -8.87
C TRP A 391 -2.06 -29.74 -10.28
N PRO A 392 -3.13 -30.41 -10.73
CA PRO A 392 -3.63 -30.30 -12.10
C PRO A 392 -3.78 -28.87 -12.65
N PRO A 393 -4.40 -27.90 -11.93
CA PRO A 393 -4.48 -26.53 -12.43
C PRO A 393 -3.12 -25.82 -12.50
N ILE A 394 -2.22 -26.09 -11.54
CA ILE A 394 -0.87 -25.51 -11.51
C ILE A 394 -0.02 -26.09 -12.63
N ARG A 395 -0.14 -27.40 -12.89
CA ARG A 395 0.48 -28.07 -14.04
C ARG A 395 0.01 -27.46 -15.35
N ALA A 396 -1.30 -27.23 -15.50
CA ALA A 396 -1.84 -26.63 -16.70
C ALA A 396 -1.27 -25.22 -16.94
N LEU A 397 -1.13 -24.39 -15.91
CA LEU A 397 -0.47 -23.09 -16.02
C LEU A 397 1.00 -23.20 -16.42
N PHE A 398 1.73 -24.14 -15.82
CA PHE A 398 3.12 -24.43 -16.18
C PHE A 398 3.25 -24.86 -17.65
N GLU A 399 2.46 -25.86 -18.07
CA GLU A 399 2.46 -26.39 -19.44
C GLU A 399 2.03 -25.31 -20.46
N ASN A 400 1.05 -24.47 -20.11
CA ASN A 400 0.62 -23.34 -20.94
C ASN A 400 1.74 -22.31 -21.11
N TRP A 401 2.49 -21.99 -20.05
CA TRP A 401 3.65 -21.12 -20.16
C TRP A 401 4.68 -21.71 -21.13
N ILE A 402 5.06 -22.98 -20.97
CA ILE A 402 6.03 -23.63 -21.86
C ILE A 402 5.53 -23.67 -23.30
N TYR A 403 4.27 -24.03 -23.51
CA TYR A 403 3.68 -24.11 -24.83
C TYR A 403 3.65 -22.74 -25.52
N TRP A 404 3.19 -21.68 -24.83
CA TRP A 404 3.02 -20.37 -25.45
C TRP A 404 4.29 -19.53 -25.46
N ALA A 405 5.05 -19.46 -24.37
CA ALA A 405 6.26 -18.64 -24.26
C ALA A 405 7.56 -19.39 -24.64
N GLY A 406 7.52 -20.73 -24.68
CA GLY A 406 8.70 -21.58 -24.86
C GLY A 406 9.50 -21.76 -23.57
N SER A 407 10.36 -22.77 -23.50
CA SER A 407 11.30 -22.95 -22.39
C SER A 407 12.36 -21.85 -22.33
N VAL A 408 13.00 -21.72 -21.17
CA VAL A 408 14.19 -20.87 -21.00
C VAL A 408 15.47 -21.58 -21.48
N PRO A 409 16.47 -20.82 -21.97
CA PRO A 409 17.79 -21.37 -22.24
C PRO A 409 18.44 -21.92 -20.98
N THR A 410 19.03 -23.12 -21.06
CA THR A 410 19.80 -23.73 -19.98
C THR A 410 21.18 -24.13 -20.49
N ALA A 411 22.10 -24.50 -19.59
CA ALA A 411 23.42 -25.01 -19.98
C ALA A 411 23.32 -26.28 -20.85
N SER A 412 22.32 -27.14 -20.61
CA SER A 412 22.08 -28.36 -21.38
C SER A 412 21.28 -28.13 -22.66
N ILE A 413 20.45 -27.08 -22.71
CA ILE A 413 19.63 -26.72 -23.86
C ILE A 413 19.77 -25.22 -24.13
N PRO A 414 20.86 -24.78 -24.80
CA PRO A 414 21.10 -23.36 -25.04
C PRO A 414 20.08 -22.71 -25.99
N ASN A 415 19.46 -23.52 -26.86
CA ASN A 415 18.47 -23.09 -27.85
C ASN A 415 17.20 -23.93 -27.71
N PRO A 416 16.38 -23.72 -26.67
CA PRO A 416 15.13 -24.45 -26.54
C PRO A 416 14.19 -24.13 -27.71
N PRO A 417 13.29 -25.05 -28.08
CA PRO A 417 12.26 -24.76 -29.08
C PRO A 417 11.50 -23.48 -28.70
N PRO A 418 11.21 -22.58 -29.67
CA PRO A 418 10.40 -21.40 -29.40
C PRO A 418 8.98 -21.83 -29.02
N GLY A 419 8.32 -21.00 -28.22
CA GLY A 419 6.89 -21.15 -27.94
C GLY A 419 6.02 -20.80 -29.15
N HIS A 420 4.71 -21.00 -28.99
CA HIS A 420 3.71 -20.72 -30.02
C HIS A 420 3.30 -19.26 -30.12
N CYS A 421 3.68 -18.40 -29.17
CA CYS A 421 3.49 -16.97 -29.29
C CYS A 421 4.52 -16.35 -30.25
N THR A 422 4.03 -15.44 -31.08
CA THR A 422 4.86 -14.57 -31.92
C THR A 422 4.66 -13.13 -31.50
N ALA A 423 5.74 -12.38 -31.38
CA ALA A 423 5.66 -10.95 -31.10
C ALA A 423 5.06 -10.19 -32.30
N SER A 424 4.26 -9.16 -32.03
CA SER A 424 3.80 -8.20 -33.04
C SER A 424 4.92 -7.24 -33.44
N ALA A 425 4.63 -6.34 -34.40
CA ALA A 425 5.59 -5.37 -34.88
C ALA A 425 5.97 -4.29 -33.85
N ASP A 426 5.06 -3.97 -32.92
CA ASP A 426 5.29 -3.05 -31.81
C ASP A 426 4.82 -3.69 -30.49
N PRO A 427 5.61 -4.61 -29.94
CA PRO A 427 5.18 -5.43 -28.83
C PRO A 427 5.02 -4.63 -27.54
N LEU A 428 5.68 -3.48 -27.36
CA LEU A 428 5.59 -2.69 -26.12
C LEU A 428 4.28 -1.90 -25.99
N ASN A 429 3.67 -1.52 -27.12
CA ASN A 429 2.38 -0.82 -27.13
C ASN A 429 1.20 -1.74 -27.48
N SER A 430 1.46 -3.05 -27.58
CA SER A 430 0.46 -4.02 -27.99
C SER A 430 -0.57 -4.33 -26.89
N THR A 431 -1.80 -4.59 -27.33
CA THR A 431 -2.90 -5.13 -26.51
C THR A 431 -3.02 -6.64 -26.59
N GLN A 432 -2.12 -7.32 -27.31
CA GLN A 432 -2.20 -8.76 -27.56
C GLN A 432 -1.59 -9.57 -26.41
N PHE A 433 -2.25 -10.67 -26.03
CA PHE A 433 -1.80 -11.59 -25.00
C PHE A 433 -0.34 -12.06 -25.18
N CYS A 434 0.01 -12.47 -26.41
CA CYS A 434 1.33 -13.01 -26.70
C CYS A 434 2.46 -11.98 -26.53
N ASP A 435 2.20 -10.71 -26.81
CA ASP A 435 3.21 -9.65 -26.62
C ASP A 435 3.49 -9.42 -25.15
N GLY A 436 2.44 -9.33 -24.32
CA GLY A 436 2.61 -9.23 -22.88
C GLY A 436 3.39 -10.40 -22.31
N LEU A 437 3.04 -11.63 -22.72
CA LEU A 437 3.70 -12.85 -22.26
C LEU A 437 5.20 -12.87 -22.62
N LEU A 438 5.53 -12.55 -23.88
CA LEU A 438 6.91 -12.56 -24.37
C LEU A 438 7.73 -11.39 -23.80
N ASN A 439 7.13 -10.22 -23.58
CA ASN A 439 7.82 -9.08 -22.97
C ASN A 439 8.15 -9.32 -21.50
N ALA A 440 7.25 -9.93 -20.73
CA ALA A 440 7.52 -10.35 -19.35
C ALA A 440 8.67 -11.37 -19.31
N LYS A 441 8.65 -12.40 -20.19
CA LYS A 441 9.76 -13.34 -20.33
C LYS A 441 11.08 -12.65 -20.66
N ALA A 442 11.07 -11.71 -21.60
CA ALA A 442 12.26 -10.99 -22.04
C ALA A 442 12.86 -10.13 -20.92
N LEU A 443 12.03 -9.44 -20.12
CA LEU A 443 12.48 -8.69 -18.95
C LEU A 443 13.16 -9.61 -17.94
N LEU A 444 12.53 -10.74 -17.60
CA LEU A 444 13.09 -11.67 -16.61
C LEU A 444 14.38 -12.33 -17.09
N LEU A 445 14.48 -12.68 -18.38
CA LEU A 445 15.74 -13.17 -18.96
C LEU A 445 16.85 -12.12 -18.89
N ALA A 446 16.54 -10.86 -19.16
CA ALA A 446 17.49 -9.76 -19.04
C ALA A 446 17.89 -9.51 -17.57
N ASN A 447 16.94 -9.61 -16.63
CA ASN A 447 17.21 -9.48 -15.21
C ASN A 447 18.08 -10.62 -14.68
N TYR A 448 17.86 -11.86 -15.12
CA TYR A 448 18.72 -13.00 -14.81
C TYR A 448 20.14 -12.81 -15.37
N ALA A 449 20.27 -12.32 -16.61
CA ALA A 449 21.59 -12.02 -17.18
C ALA A 449 22.32 -10.93 -16.36
N ASN A 450 21.60 -9.91 -15.90
CA ASN A 450 22.14 -8.89 -15.00
C ASN A 450 22.59 -9.50 -13.66
N TYR A 451 21.74 -10.32 -13.01
CA TYR A 451 22.05 -11.07 -11.79
C TYR A 451 23.37 -11.84 -11.94
N VAL A 452 23.49 -12.66 -12.99
CA VAL A 452 24.72 -13.44 -13.26
C VAL A 452 25.93 -12.51 -13.41
N SER A 453 25.78 -11.39 -14.13
CA SER A 453 26.89 -10.46 -14.39
C SER A 453 27.38 -9.72 -13.13
N ILE A 454 26.48 -9.40 -12.20
CA ILE A 454 26.80 -8.65 -10.98
C ILE A 454 27.09 -9.56 -9.79
N PHE A 455 26.82 -10.87 -9.91
CA PHE A 455 26.83 -11.80 -8.79
C PHE A 455 28.13 -11.75 -7.97
N SER A 456 29.27 -11.90 -8.64
CA SER A 456 30.60 -11.94 -8.01
C SER A 456 31.06 -10.59 -7.43
N THR A 457 30.38 -9.49 -7.77
CA THR A 457 30.79 -8.14 -7.36
C THR A 457 29.84 -7.48 -6.37
N LYS A 458 28.56 -7.86 -6.37
CA LYS A 458 27.51 -7.19 -5.57
C LYS A 458 26.62 -8.12 -4.74
N CYS A 459 26.55 -9.42 -5.04
CA CYS A 459 25.64 -10.33 -4.35
C CYS A 459 26.31 -11.05 -3.18
N ASN A 460 27.43 -11.74 -3.41
CA ASN A 460 28.09 -12.55 -2.38
C ASN A 460 29.62 -12.38 -2.39
N GLY A 461 30.22 -12.32 -1.20
CA GLY A 461 31.66 -12.28 -1.00
C GLY A 461 32.33 -13.66 -0.94
N ASP A 462 31.56 -14.75 -0.86
CA ASP A 462 32.10 -16.12 -0.92
C ASP A 462 32.36 -16.54 -2.38
N PRO A 463 33.63 -16.75 -2.78
CA PRO A 463 33.97 -17.16 -4.14
C PRO A 463 33.48 -18.56 -4.52
N ASN A 464 33.04 -19.38 -3.56
CA ASN A 464 32.52 -20.73 -3.82
C ASN A 464 31.01 -20.75 -4.07
N VAL A 465 30.34 -19.61 -3.89
CA VAL A 465 28.92 -19.47 -4.21
C VAL A 465 28.81 -18.89 -5.62
N HIS A 466 27.96 -19.50 -6.43
CA HIS A 466 27.74 -19.09 -7.82
C HIS A 466 26.26 -18.76 -8.05
N PRO A 467 25.93 -18.01 -9.12
CA PRO A 467 24.54 -17.85 -9.55
C PRO A 467 23.85 -19.21 -9.68
N VAL A 468 22.57 -19.30 -9.33
CA VAL A 468 21.78 -20.51 -9.63
C VAL A 468 21.61 -20.66 -11.14
N ASP A 469 21.59 -21.90 -11.62
CA ASP A 469 21.27 -22.19 -13.03
C ASP A 469 19.81 -21.86 -13.33
N LEU A 470 19.58 -21.19 -14.46
CA LEU A 470 18.23 -20.89 -14.90
C LEU A 470 17.47 -22.17 -15.26
N SER A 471 16.23 -22.27 -14.80
CA SER A 471 15.29 -23.33 -15.17
C SER A 471 13.90 -22.74 -15.38
N ASP A 472 13.02 -23.49 -16.05
CA ASP A 472 11.63 -23.05 -16.24
C ASP A 472 10.92 -22.87 -14.89
N ASN A 473 11.20 -23.73 -13.90
CA ASN A 473 10.63 -23.60 -12.55
C ASN A 473 11.04 -22.29 -11.88
N LEU A 474 12.32 -21.94 -11.95
CA LEU A 474 12.83 -20.69 -11.39
C LEU A 474 12.23 -19.49 -12.14
N MET A 475 12.24 -19.51 -13.48
CA MET A 475 11.66 -18.45 -14.30
C MET A 475 10.18 -18.20 -13.97
N ILE A 476 9.38 -19.26 -13.87
CA ILE A 476 7.94 -19.14 -13.59
C ILE A 476 7.70 -18.66 -12.15
N ALA A 477 8.55 -19.05 -11.19
CA ALA A 477 8.50 -18.50 -9.84
C ALA A 477 8.71 -16.98 -9.82
N HIS A 478 9.69 -16.47 -10.55
CA HIS A 478 9.91 -15.03 -10.69
C HIS A 478 8.82 -14.34 -11.50
N LEU A 479 8.24 -15.00 -12.49
CA LEU A 479 7.12 -14.48 -13.28
C LEU A 479 5.89 -14.23 -12.41
N TYR A 480 5.40 -15.25 -11.70
CA TYR A 480 4.21 -15.11 -10.86
C TYR A 480 4.48 -14.39 -9.53
N GLY A 481 5.74 -14.34 -9.09
CA GLY A 481 6.16 -13.50 -7.98
C GLY A 481 6.43 -12.04 -8.35
N TRP A 482 6.50 -11.72 -9.65
CA TRP A 482 7.02 -10.45 -10.18
C TRP A 482 8.25 -9.94 -9.42
N GLY A 483 9.22 -10.85 -9.21
CA GLY A 483 10.38 -10.60 -8.35
C GLY A 483 11.70 -10.70 -9.11
N PRO A 484 12.72 -9.90 -8.75
CA PRO A 484 14.05 -10.04 -9.35
C PRO A 484 14.73 -11.36 -8.92
N PHE A 485 15.70 -11.81 -9.71
CA PHE A 485 16.56 -12.94 -9.33
C PHE A 485 17.49 -12.52 -8.18
N THR A 486 17.43 -13.27 -7.08
CA THR A 486 18.10 -12.93 -5.81
C THR A 486 18.75 -14.13 -5.12
N GLU A 487 18.84 -15.25 -5.82
CA GLU A 487 19.19 -16.53 -5.23
C GLU A 487 20.64 -16.52 -4.73
N ASN A 488 20.95 -17.44 -3.83
CA ASN A 488 22.28 -17.60 -3.25
C ASN A 488 22.84 -16.34 -2.53
N GLY A 489 21.93 -15.55 -1.95
CA GLY A 489 22.25 -14.47 -1.02
C GLY A 489 22.38 -13.09 -1.67
N CYS A 490 21.87 -12.90 -2.89
CA CYS A 490 21.83 -11.57 -3.49
C CYS A 490 20.69 -10.74 -2.90
N ASP A 491 20.97 -9.53 -2.44
CA ASP A 491 19.92 -8.63 -1.93
C ASP A 491 19.03 -8.12 -3.08
N ALA A 492 17.71 -8.11 -2.89
CA ALA A 492 16.75 -7.66 -3.90
C ALA A 492 17.00 -6.22 -4.37
N SER A 493 17.55 -5.35 -3.51
CA SER A 493 17.89 -3.97 -3.85
C SER A 493 19.02 -3.85 -4.88
N VAL A 494 19.84 -4.90 -5.03
CA VAL A 494 21.00 -4.93 -5.93
C VAL A 494 20.61 -5.26 -7.37
N ASN A 495 19.53 -6.03 -7.56
CA ASN A 495 19.12 -6.54 -8.87
C ASN A 495 17.65 -6.23 -9.20
N LYS A 496 17.13 -5.07 -8.79
CA LYS A 496 15.71 -4.72 -9.02
C LYS A 496 15.28 -4.87 -10.49
N LEU A 497 14.03 -5.29 -10.72
CA LEU A 497 13.50 -5.52 -12.08
C LEU A 497 13.55 -4.25 -12.93
N GLU A 498 13.13 -3.12 -12.36
CA GLU A 498 13.12 -1.81 -13.01
C GLU A 498 14.54 -1.29 -13.34
N ASN A 499 15.54 -1.76 -12.59
CA ASN A 499 16.95 -1.40 -12.80
C ASN A 499 17.67 -2.35 -13.76
N THR A 500 16.96 -3.28 -14.40
CA THR A 500 17.53 -4.15 -15.42
C THR A 500 18.08 -3.31 -16.57
N PRO A 501 19.31 -3.56 -17.08
CA PRO A 501 19.88 -2.80 -18.18
C PRO A 501 18.90 -2.68 -19.37
N THR A 502 18.82 -1.50 -19.98
CA THR A 502 17.84 -1.08 -21.01
C THR A 502 16.41 -0.83 -20.53
N TYR A 503 16.02 -1.35 -19.36
CA TYR A 503 14.69 -1.13 -18.80
C TYR A 503 14.62 0.10 -17.90
N SER A 504 15.75 0.50 -17.30
CA SER A 504 15.92 1.75 -16.56
C SER A 504 16.02 3.00 -17.44
N ASP A 505 16.31 2.82 -18.73
CA ASP A 505 16.50 3.93 -19.67
C ASP A 505 15.21 4.74 -19.85
N ASN A 506 15.35 6.01 -20.26
CA ASN A 506 14.23 6.92 -20.50
C ASN A 506 13.23 6.98 -19.34
N ASN A 507 13.76 7.06 -18.11
CA ASN A 507 12.96 7.11 -16.88
C ASN A 507 12.01 5.90 -16.75
N TYR A 508 12.57 4.69 -16.92
CA TYR A 508 11.86 3.42 -16.76
C TYR A 508 10.70 3.17 -17.75
N ALA A 509 10.61 3.91 -18.85
CA ALA A 509 9.46 3.84 -19.77
C ALA A 509 9.22 2.42 -20.32
N LYS A 510 10.30 1.68 -20.64
CA LYS A 510 10.20 0.30 -21.11
C LYS A 510 9.72 -0.65 -20.00
N TYR A 511 10.25 -0.51 -18.79
CA TYR A 511 9.78 -1.30 -17.64
C TYR A 511 8.30 -1.05 -17.38
N ALA A 512 7.86 0.21 -17.35
CA ALA A 512 6.47 0.58 -17.12
C ALA A 512 5.51 -0.05 -18.16
N ALA A 513 5.91 -0.05 -19.44
CA ALA A 513 5.14 -0.70 -20.50
C ALA A 513 5.00 -2.22 -20.28
N VAL A 514 6.09 -2.90 -19.93
CA VAL A 514 6.06 -4.35 -19.65
C VAL A 514 5.27 -4.67 -18.38
N LYS A 515 5.43 -3.88 -17.31
CA LYS A 515 4.65 -4.01 -16.07
C LYS A 515 3.15 -3.86 -16.35
N MET A 516 2.74 -2.85 -17.10
CA MET A 516 1.34 -2.67 -17.48
C MET A 516 0.81 -3.89 -18.27
N GLN A 517 1.59 -4.46 -19.18
CA GLN A 517 1.17 -5.66 -19.90
C GLN A 517 1.08 -6.88 -19.00
N PHE A 518 2.01 -7.06 -18.06
CA PHE A 518 1.96 -8.10 -17.05
C PHE A 518 0.71 -7.98 -16.17
N ASP A 519 0.38 -6.76 -15.75
CA ASP A 519 -0.83 -6.50 -14.98
C ASP A 519 -2.08 -6.86 -15.80
N LYS A 520 -2.12 -6.51 -17.10
CA LYS A 520 -3.20 -6.91 -18.00
C LYS A 520 -3.28 -8.43 -18.24
N LEU A 521 -2.16 -9.15 -18.20
CA LEU A 521 -2.17 -10.63 -18.20
C LEU A 521 -2.88 -11.15 -16.96
N ASN A 522 -2.52 -10.64 -15.78
CA ASN A 522 -3.12 -11.08 -14.50
C ASN A 522 -4.64 -10.87 -14.46
N TYR A 523 -5.15 -9.77 -15.02
CA TYR A 523 -6.60 -9.53 -15.11
C TYR A 523 -7.29 -10.12 -16.34
N GLY A 524 -6.54 -10.75 -17.25
CA GLY A 524 -7.09 -11.27 -18.50
C GLY A 524 -7.70 -10.20 -19.40
N THR A 525 -7.16 -8.98 -19.38
CA THR A 525 -7.68 -7.83 -20.17
C THR A 525 -6.96 -7.62 -21.51
N LEU A 526 -5.98 -8.47 -21.83
CA LEU A 526 -5.34 -8.50 -23.16
C LEU A 526 -6.21 -9.26 -24.18
N ASP A 527 -6.16 -8.79 -25.43
CA ASP A 527 -6.86 -9.40 -26.55
C ASP A 527 -6.29 -10.78 -26.90
N ASN A 528 -7.14 -11.64 -27.45
CA ASN A 528 -6.77 -12.97 -27.93
C ASN A 528 -6.09 -13.84 -26.87
N GLY A 529 -6.54 -13.71 -25.60
CA GLY A 529 -6.11 -14.52 -24.47
C GLY A 529 -6.03 -16.00 -24.81
N LYS A 530 -4.88 -16.63 -24.54
CA LYS A 530 -4.62 -18.03 -24.89
C LYS A 530 -4.97 -19.00 -23.77
N TYR A 531 -4.84 -18.53 -22.54
CA TYR A 531 -5.24 -19.20 -21.32
C TYR A 531 -5.46 -18.15 -20.24
N GLU A 532 -6.08 -18.54 -19.14
CA GLU A 532 -6.25 -17.69 -17.96
C GLU A 532 -4.90 -17.61 -17.22
N PHE A 533 -4.17 -16.51 -17.40
CA PHE A 533 -2.80 -16.37 -16.92
C PHE A 533 -2.72 -16.44 -15.39
N ASN A 534 -3.62 -15.76 -14.68
CA ASN A 534 -3.71 -15.80 -13.22
C ASN A 534 -5.16 -16.04 -12.73
N PRO A 535 -5.58 -17.31 -12.62
CA PRO A 535 -6.92 -17.63 -12.13
C PRO A 535 -7.20 -17.20 -10.68
N TYR A 536 -6.14 -17.00 -9.88
CA TYR A 536 -6.28 -16.55 -8.51
C TYR A 536 -6.75 -15.08 -8.44
N ALA A 537 -6.24 -14.22 -9.31
CA ALA A 537 -6.72 -12.84 -9.43
C ALA A 537 -8.22 -12.79 -9.80
N ARG A 538 -8.67 -13.70 -10.70
CA ARG A 538 -10.10 -13.86 -11.01
C ARG A 538 -10.90 -14.38 -9.82
N PHE A 539 -10.35 -15.25 -8.99
CA PHE A 539 -11.02 -15.66 -7.74
C PHE A 539 -11.26 -14.47 -6.82
N VAL A 540 -10.26 -13.59 -6.63
CA VAL A 540 -10.38 -12.42 -5.76
C VAL A 540 -11.37 -11.41 -6.34
N HIS A 541 -11.17 -10.96 -7.58
CA HIS A 541 -11.90 -9.83 -8.15
C HIS A 541 -13.13 -10.22 -8.98
N GLY A 542 -13.20 -11.46 -9.45
CA GLY A 542 -14.22 -11.88 -10.40
C GLY A 542 -15.60 -11.98 -9.76
N PRO A 543 -16.66 -11.55 -10.47
CA PRO A 543 -18.04 -11.57 -9.96
C PRO A 543 -18.57 -12.99 -9.72
N ASP A 544 -17.91 -14.00 -10.31
CA ASP A 544 -18.26 -15.41 -10.13
C ASP A 544 -17.78 -15.98 -8.78
N TYR A 545 -16.89 -15.30 -8.05
CA TYR A 545 -16.22 -15.83 -6.86
C TYR A 545 -16.29 -14.85 -5.68
N ALA A 546 -15.16 -14.33 -5.19
CA ALA A 546 -15.14 -13.48 -4.01
C ALA A 546 -15.58 -12.05 -4.31
N ASN A 547 -15.47 -11.60 -5.57
CA ASN A 547 -15.93 -10.29 -6.05
C ASN A 547 -15.46 -9.11 -5.19
N ILE A 548 -14.19 -9.11 -4.82
CA ILE A 548 -13.55 -8.08 -4.01
C ILE A 548 -12.92 -7.08 -4.97
N GLN A 549 -13.55 -5.92 -5.17
CA GLN A 549 -13.09 -4.97 -6.19
C GLN A 549 -11.81 -4.23 -5.76
N ASN A 550 -11.73 -3.79 -4.50
CA ASN A 550 -10.61 -3.01 -4.00
C ASN A 550 -9.79 -3.81 -2.99
N ALA A 551 -8.89 -4.65 -3.49
CA ALA A 551 -7.97 -5.42 -2.66
C ALA A 551 -6.75 -5.85 -3.49
N TYR A 552 -5.64 -6.20 -2.86
CA TYR A 552 -4.51 -6.75 -3.60
C TYR A 552 -4.68 -8.23 -3.89
N SER A 553 -4.39 -8.68 -5.12
CA SER A 553 -4.55 -10.09 -5.50
C SER A 553 -3.28 -10.81 -5.98
N TYR A 554 -2.26 -10.11 -6.46
CA TYR A 554 -1.00 -10.75 -6.89
C TYR A 554 0.26 -9.90 -6.68
N SER A 555 0.14 -8.60 -6.43
CA SER A 555 1.24 -7.71 -6.09
C SER A 555 0.73 -6.56 -5.20
N VAL A 556 1.61 -5.97 -4.41
CA VAL A 556 1.36 -4.70 -3.69
C VAL A 556 1.17 -3.53 -4.67
N ASP A 557 1.65 -3.68 -5.91
CA ASP A 557 1.43 -2.73 -7.01
C ASP A 557 0.10 -2.94 -7.76
N ASP A 558 -0.77 -3.81 -7.25
CA ASP A 558 -2.13 -3.96 -7.73
C ASP A 558 -2.91 -2.67 -7.34
N ALA A 559 -2.95 -1.69 -8.26
CA ALA A 559 -3.37 -0.31 -8.05
C ALA A 559 -4.81 -0.07 -7.52
N VAL A 560 -5.52 -1.11 -7.08
CA VAL A 560 -6.93 -1.06 -6.66
C VAL A 560 -7.09 -1.30 -5.15
N GLY A 561 -6.05 -1.74 -4.44
CA GLY A 561 -6.14 -2.13 -3.03
C GLY A 561 -5.73 -1.10 -2.00
N ASN A 562 -4.81 -0.17 -2.33
CA ASN A 562 -4.21 0.74 -1.36
C ASN A 562 -5.00 2.03 -1.20
N ILE A 563 -5.36 2.38 0.02
CA ILE A 563 -6.03 3.64 0.31
C ILE A 563 -5.22 4.44 1.32
N GLN A 564 -4.70 5.56 0.82
CA GLN A 564 -4.17 6.62 1.65
C GLN A 564 -5.24 7.70 1.89
N ALA A 565 -5.54 7.96 3.16
CA ALA A 565 -6.64 8.81 3.57
C ALA A 565 -6.30 9.58 4.85
N GLU A 566 -6.89 10.76 5.01
CA GLU A 566 -6.89 11.37 6.34
C GLU A 566 -7.62 10.45 7.34
N GLY A 567 -7.08 10.34 8.56
CA GLY A 567 -7.71 9.59 9.62
C GLY A 567 -6.93 9.64 10.92
N THR A 568 -7.60 9.41 12.04
CA THR A 568 -6.97 9.23 13.36
C THR A 568 -6.77 7.75 13.70
N GLY A 569 -6.70 6.91 12.66
CA GLY A 569 -6.66 5.47 12.71
C GLY A 569 -7.63 4.86 11.68
N PHE A 570 -8.04 3.61 11.88
CA PHE A 570 -8.91 2.90 10.94
C PHE A 570 -9.90 1.98 11.66
N ILE A 571 -10.92 1.58 10.91
CA ILE A 571 -11.98 0.66 11.33
C ILE A 571 -11.88 -0.58 10.45
N ILE A 572 -11.85 -1.76 11.07
CA ILE A 572 -12.06 -3.05 10.43
C ILE A 572 -13.46 -3.52 10.81
N ASP A 573 -14.27 -3.86 9.82
CA ASP A 573 -15.58 -4.48 9.99
C ASP A 573 -15.59 -5.84 9.29
N VAL A 574 -15.69 -6.91 10.09
CA VAL A 574 -15.71 -8.28 9.59
C VAL A 574 -17.17 -8.70 9.40
N GLY A 575 -17.55 -9.06 8.17
CA GLY A 575 -18.90 -9.55 7.87
C GLY A 575 -19.91 -8.47 7.50
N SER A 576 -19.53 -7.19 7.52
CA SER A 576 -20.40 -6.08 7.11
C SER A 576 -19.61 -4.81 6.75
N THR A 577 -20.31 -3.71 6.51
CA THR A 577 -19.76 -2.33 6.47
C THR A 577 -20.44 -1.41 7.48
N SER A 578 -21.27 -1.94 8.36
CA SER A 578 -22.25 -1.18 9.14
C SER A 578 -21.62 -0.21 10.14
N HIS A 579 -20.39 -0.50 10.57
CA HIS A 579 -19.62 0.33 11.49
C HIS A 579 -18.62 1.26 10.79
N LEU A 580 -18.45 1.14 9.48
CA LEU A 580 -17.59 2.02 8.70
C LEU A 580 -18.27 3.39 8.57
N GLU A 581 -17.47 4.45 8.69
CA GLU A 581 -17.98 5.83 8.56
C GLU A 581 -18.46 6.14 7.14
N ASN A 582 -17.82 5.51 6.14
CA ASN A 582 -18.33 5.41 4.79
C ASN A 582 -18.53 3.95 4.40
N GLN A 583 -19.79 3.57 4.18
CA GLN A 583 -20.19 2.20 3.89
C GLN A 583 -20.15 1.87 2.39
N THR A 584 -19.80 2.83 1.54
CA THR A 584 -19.67 2.59 0.10
C THR A 584 -18.23 2.20 -0.24
N LEU A 585 -18.06 1.38 -1.27
CA LEU A 585 -16.75 0.96 -1.75
C LEU A 585 -15.90 2.19 -2.10
N ALA A 586 -14.59 2.16 -1.83
CA ALA A 586 -13.69 3.25 -2.21
C ALA A 586 -13.74 3.47 -3.73
N SER A 587 -13.75 4.73 -4.15
CA SER A 587 -13.63 5.11 -5.55
C SER A 587 -12.22 5.65 -5.83
N SER A 588 -11.91 5.84 -7.11
CA SER A 588 -10.66 6.49 -7.49
C SER A 588 -10.58 7.90 -6.90
N PRO A 589 -9.44 8.29 -6.31
CA PRO A 589 -9.29 9.61 -5.72
C PRO A 589 -9.36 10.73 -6.77
N ILE A 590 -9.87 11.90 -6.35
CA ILE A 590 -9.73 13.16 -7.08
C ILE A 590 -8.54 13.92 -6.50
N GLN A 591 -7.51 14.14 -7.29
CA GLN A 591 -6.37 14.97 -6.92
C GLN A 591 -6.74 16.46 -7.09
N VAL A 592 -6.79 17.18 -5.98
CA VAL A 592 -7.02 18.62 -5.95
C VAL A 592 -5.68 19.35 -5.89
N THR A 593 -5.39 20.20 -6.88
CA THR A 593 -4.17 21.03 -6.85
C THR A 593 -4.46 22.42 -6.32
N PHE A 594 -3.49 23.03 -5.64
CA PHE A 594 -3.60 24.40 -5.14
C PHE A 594 -3.29 25.47 -6.20
N GLY A 595 -2.80 25.06 -7.38
CA GLY A 595 -2.53 25.95 -8.50
C GLY A 595 -1.39 26.95 -8.32
N TYR A 596 -0.57 26.84 -7.27
CA TYR A 596 0.47 27.84 -6.95
C TYR A 596 1.88 27.22 -6.84
N SER A 597 2.91 28.07 -6.94
CA SER A 597 4.31 27.76 -6.64
C SER A 597 4.70 28.25 -5.24
N SER A 598 5.53 27.51 -4.51
CA SER A 598 6.04 27.95 -3.18
C SER A 598 6.68 29.36 -3.18
N SER A 599 7.10 29.85 -4.33
CA SER A 599 7.62 31.22 -4.55
C SER A 599 6.56 32.31 -4.71
N ASP A 600 5.28 31.96 -4.85
CA ASP A 600 4.22 32.93 -5.12
C ASP A 600 3.98 33.85 -3.92
N ALA A 601 3.86 35.15 -4.20
CA ALA A 601 3.70 36.20 -3.19
C ALA A 601 2.37 36.06 -2.43
N VAL A 602 1.31 35.67 -3.15
CA VAL A 602 0.02 35.28 -2.58
C VAL A 602 -0.20 33.81 -2.85
N ARG A 603 -0.48 33.03 -1.81
CA ARG A 603 -0.67 31.58 -1.90
C ARG A 603 -1.62 31.09 -0.83
N PHE A 604 -2.22 29.93 -1.07
CA PHE A 604 -2.99 29.22 -0.04
C PHE A 604 -2.06 28.76 1.08
N MET A 605 -2.41 29.10 2.31
CA MET A 605 -1.71 28.69 3.51
C MET A 605 -2.47 27.60 4.24
N ARG A 606 -3.79 27.55 4.05
CA ARG A 606 -4.62 26.53 4.66
C ARG A 606 -5.70 26.04 3.71
N TYR A 607 -6.17 24.82 3.96
CA TYR A 607 -7.29 24.24 3.25
C TYR A 607 -8.17 23.40 4.18
N SER A 608 -9.42 23.19 3.80
CA SER A 608 -10.33 22.28 4.50
C SER A 608 -11.21 21.56 3.49
N VAL A 609 -11.71 20.39 3.85
CA VAL A 609 -12.46 19.49 2.95
C VAL A 609 -13.76 19.08 3.66
N CYS A 610 -14.88 19.25 2.95
CA CYS A 610 -16.28 19.05 3.36
C CYS A 610 -16.82 19.90 4.52
N ASN A 611 -15.96 20.48 5.36
CA ASN A 611 -16.36 21.41 6.42
C ASN A 611 -15.39 22.59 6.51
N ASP A 612 -15.85 23.76 6.96
CA ASP A 612 -15.05 24.99 7.13
C ASP A 612 -14.48 25.13 8.56
N SER A 613 -14.36 24.02 9.29
CA SER A 613 -13.91 24.01 10.70
C SER A 613 -12.54 23.37 10.88
N ASN A 614 -12.19 22.40 10.03
CA ASN A 614 -11.00 21.56 10.16
C ASN A 614 -9.89 21.99 9.19
N TRP A 615 -9.43 23.22 9.37
CA TRP A 615 -8.41 23.83 8.52
C TRP A 615 -7.00 23.25 8.74
N LYS A 616 -6.39 22.79 7.65
CA LYS A 616 -5.03 22.24 7.57
C LYS A 616 -4.07 23.22 6.96
N ASP A 617 -2.82 23.21 7.40
CA ASP A 617 -1.76 24.00 6.77
C ASP A 617 -1.34 23.37 5.44
N VAL A 618 -1.28 24.19 4.38
CA VAL A 618 -0.69 23.80 3.11
C VAL A 618 0.83 23.70 3.28
N LYS A 619 1.39 22.57 2.88
CA LYS A 619 2.85 22.37 2.88
C LYS A 619 3.44 22.97 1.60
N PRO A 620 4.44 23.87 1.67
CA PRO A 620 4.94 24.58 0.49
C PRO A 620 5.41 23.68 -0.66
N TYR A 621 5.88 22.46 -0.38
CA TYR A 621 6.36 21.53 -1.39
C TYR A 621 5.28 20.57 -1.94
N PHE A 622 4.08 20.57 -1.35
CA PHE A 622 2.98 19.73 -1.80
C PHE A 622 1.91 20.59 -2.46
N THR A 623 1.90 20.56 -3.79
CA THR A 623 1.00 21.37 -4.61
C THR A 623 -0.39 20.76 -4.79
N SER A 624 -0.68 19.64 -4.12
CA SER A 624 -1.98 18.97 -4.18
C SER A 624 -2.29 18.15 -2.93
N PHE A 625 -3.56 17.81 -2.78
CA PHE A 625 -4.09 16.84 -1.84
C PHE A 625 -5.16 15.99 -2.54
N ILE A 626 -5.59 14.91 -1.91
CA ILE A 626 -6.60 14.00 -2.45
C ILE A 626 -7.94 14.21 -1.73
N ILE A 627 -9.03 14.22 -2.50
CA ILE A 627 -10.36 13.95 -1.99
C ILE A 627 -10.78 12.58 -2.52
N ASN A 628 -11.11 11.67 -1.63
CA ASN A 628 -11.68 10.38 -1.98
C ASN A 628 -13.10 10.42 -1.44
N ALA A 629 -14.02 11.01 -2.21
CA ALA A 629 -15.40 11.21 -1.80
C ALA A 629 -16.30 10.48 -2.80
N ASN A 630 -17.05 9.50 -2.32
CA ASN A 630 -18.11 8.84 -3.10
C ASN A 630 -19.30 9.79 -3.38
N ASN A 631 -19.29 10.98 -2.79
CA ASN A 631 -20.28 12.03 -2.98
C ASN A 631 -19.58 13.41 -2.92
N PRO A 632 -18.76 13.74 -3.93
CA PRO A 632 -17.95 14.95 -3.90
C PRO A 632 -18.81 16.23 -3.91
N GLN A 633 -20.07 16.16 -4.36
CA GLN A 633 -21.00 17.29 -4.36
C GLN A 633 -21.42 17.74 -2.96
N ASN A 634 -21.29 16.86 -1.96
CA ASN A 634 -21.54 17.19 -0.56
C ASN A 634 -20.25 17.54 0.20
N CYS A 635 -19.13 17.63 -0.50
CA CYS A 635 -17.83 17.88 0.08
C CYS A 635 -17.16 19.13 -0.54
N PRO A 636 -17.58 20.35 -0.14
CA PRO A 636 -16.89 21.56 -0.56
C PRO A 636 -15.43 21.57 -0.10
N VAL A 637 -14.55 22.04 -0.97
CA VAL A 637 -13.16 22.37 -0.68
C VAL A 637 -13.08 23.84 -0.30
N TYR A 638 -12.34 24.15 0.76
CA TYR A 638 -12.10 25.50 1.25
C TYR A 638 -10.61 25.80 1.22
N PHE A 639 -10.23 27.03 0.87
CA PHE A 639 -8.86 27.53 0.93
C PHE A 639 -8.79 28.87 1.66
N GLU A 640 -7.69 29.11 2.35
CA GLU A 640 -7.37 30.37 3.02
C GLU A 640 -5.96 30.79 2.61
N ASP A 641 -5.81 32.04 2.14
CA ASP A 641 -4.52 32.56 1.67
C ASP A 641 -3.66 33.21 2.76
N ASN A 642 -2.45 33.64 2.40
CA ASN A 642 -1.50 34.31 3.28
C ASN A 642 -1.73 35.83 3.45
N LYS A 643 -2.88 36.39 3.04
CA LYS A 643 -3.14 37.84 3.20
C LYS A 643 -3.44 38.20 4.66
N VAL A 644 -3.43 39.50 4.94
CA VAL A 644 -3.84 40.06 6.24
C VAL A 644 -4.90 41.14 6.00
N PRO A 645 -6.18 40.91 6.34
CA PRO A 645 -6.74 39.63 6.81
C PRO A 645 -6.71 38.54 5.72
N ALA A 646 -6.67 37.27 6.13
CA ALA A 646 -6.66 36.15 5.21
C ALA A 646 -7.98 36.08 4.41
N GLN A 647 -7.88 35.75 3.13
CA GLN A 647 -9.04 35.61 2.24
C GLN A 647 -9.41 34.14 2.11
N ARG A 648 -10.73 33.84 2.19
CA ARG A 648 -11.27 32.50 1.95
C ARG A 648 -11.77 32.31 0.53
N TYR A 649 -11.66 31.08 0.05
CA TYR A 649 -12.09 30.60 -1.26
C TYR A 649 -12.75 29.24 -1.09
N THR A 650 -13.70 28.89 -1.96
CA THR A 650 -14.31 27.55 -1.93
C THR A 650 -14.77 27.06 -3.30
N PHE A 651 -14.75 25.76 -3.53
CA PHE A 651 -15.43 25.14 -4.66
C PHE A 651 -15.93 23.74 -4.28
N THR A 652 -16.87 23.23 -5.04
CA THR A 652 -17.45 21.90 -4.90
C THR A 652 -17.32 21.19 -6.23
N VAL A 653 -16.93 19.92 -6.21
CA VAL A 653 -16.99 19.05 -7.39
C VAL A 653 -18.41 18.47 -7.44
N MET A 654 -19.21 18.86 -8.42
CA MET A 654 -20.66 18.60 -8.45
C MET A 654 -21.06 17.22 -8.93
N SER A 655 -20.11 16.45 -9.42
CA SER A 655 -20.42 15.27 -10.20
C SER A 655 -19.49 14.13 -9.88
N ASP A 656 -20.03 12.92 -9.97
CA ASP A 656 -19.27 11.69 -9.74
C ASP A 656 -18.15 11.60 -10.79
N PRO A 657 -16.87 11.50 -10.36
CA PRO A 657 -15.73 11.45 -11.26
C PRO A 657 -15.88 10.39 -12.37
N THR A 658 -16.49 9.25 -12.05
CA THR A 658 -16.61 8.09 -12.96
C THR A 658 -17.49 8.32 -14.18
N THR A 659 -18.42 9.28 -14.13
CA THR A 659 -19.43 9.46 -15.19
C THR A 659 -19.36 10.81 -15.90
N THR A 660 -18.65 11.79 -15.33
CA THR A 660 -18.83 13.19 -15.72
C THR A 660 -17.55 13.99 -15.96
N PHE A 661 -16.40 13.51 -15.49
CA PHE A 661 -15.15 14.23 -15.72
C PHE A 661 -14.74 14.08 -17.18
N PRO A 662 -14.62 15.17 -17.95
CA PRO A 662 -14.20 15.07 -19.35
C PRO A 662 -12.74 14.64 -19.43
N LEU A 663 -12.42 13.82 -20.44
CA LEU A 663 -11.03 13.50 -20.77
C LEU A 663 -10.27 14.81 -21.08
N LEU A 664 -9.04 14.94 -20.57
CA LEU A 664 -8.22 16.12 -20.80
C LEU A 664 -8.10 16.39 -22.33
N PRO A 665 -8.60 17.52 -22.83
CA PRO A 665 -8.49 17.83 -24.26
C PRO A 665 -7.04 18.10 -24.67
N THR A 666 -6.67 17.71 -25.89
CA THR A 666 -5.38 18.06 -26.50
C THR A 666 -5.34 19.56 -26.81
N GLY A 667 -4.89 20.38 -25.86
CA GLY A 667 -4.83 21.83 -26.01
C GLY A 667 -5.12 22.57 -24.72
N ASN A 668 -5.92 23.63 -24.80
CA ASN A 668 -6.32 24.39 -23.62
C ASN A 668 -7.19 23.50 -22.72
N PRO A 669 -6.75 23.18 -21.49
CA PRO A 669 -7.53 22.36 -20.56
C PRO A 669 -8.78 23.07 -20.05
N TRP A 670 -8.96 24.35 -20.40
CA TRP A 670 -10.01 25.22 -19.92
C TRP A 670 -11.13 25.34 -20.96
N THR A 671 -12.08 24.39 -20.91
CA THR A 671 -13.27 24.31 -21.76
C THR A 671 -14.55 24.34 -20.90
N PRO A 672 -15.72 24.72 -21.45
CA PRO A 672 -17.00 24.60 -20.74
C PRO A 672 -17.25 23.20 -20.15
N GLN A 673 -16.76 22.16 -20.82
CA GLN A 673 -16.89 20.77 -20.35
C GLN A 673 -16.04 20.52 -19.10
N THR A 674 -14.81 21.02 -19.05
CA THR A 674 -13.89 20.85 -17.90
C THR A 674 -14.24 21.75 -16.72
N THR A 675 -14.96 22.86 -16.94
CA THR A 675 -15.41 23.73 -15.85
C THR A 675 -16.77 23.33 -15.29
N ALA A 676 -17.61 22.63 -16.06
CA ALA A 676 -18.93 22.17 -15.63
C ALA A 676 -18.95 21.33 -14.34
N PRO A 677 -17.97 20.46 -14.04
CA PRO A 677 -17.94 19.71 -12.79
C PRO A 677 -17.63 20.57 -11.56
N ILE A 678 -17.19 21.83 -11.72
CA ILE A 678 -16.80 22.70 -10.61
C ILE A 678 -17.89 23.74 -10.32
N TYR A 679 -18.30 23.83 -9.06
CA TYR A 679 -19.30 24.78 -8.59
C TYR A 679 -18.80 25.57 -7.40
N CYS A 680 -18.74 26.89 -7.50
CA CYS A 680 -18.19 27.73 -6.45
C CYS A 680 -19.20 28.74 -5.87
N LYS A 681 -20.45 28.29 -5.65
CA LYS A 681 -21.54 29.08 -5.05
C LYS A 681 -21.19 29.72 -3.71
N GLY A 682 -20.38 29.08 -2.89
CA GLY A 682 -19.96 29.64 -1.60
C GLY A 682 -19.24 31.00 -1.72
N ASN A 683 -18.72 31.35 -2.90
CA ASN A 683 -18.13 32.68 -3.16
C ASN A 683 -19.11 33.71 -3.71
N LEU A 684 -20.40 33.38 -3.87
CA LEU A 684 -21.41 34.21 -4.52
C LEU A 684 -22.40 34.86 -3.54
N GLU A 685 -22.27 34.61 -2.23
CA GLU A 685 -23.12 35.21 -1.19
C GLU A 685 -22.83 36.71 -1.03
N ASN A 686 -23.80 37.47 -0.48
CA ASN A 686 -23.87 38.93 -0.52
C ASN A 686 -22.49 39.61 -0.31
N PRO A 687 -21.89 40.24 -1.34
CA PRO A 687 -20.56 40.84 -1.24
C PRO A 687 -20.51 42.05 -0.31
N ASN A 688 -21.68 42.59 0.08
CA ASN A 688 -21.80 43.71 1.00
C ASN A 688 -21.98 43.27 2.45
N ASP A 689 -22.02 41.96 2.73
CA ASP A 689 -22.05 41.46 4.10
C ASP A 689 -20.62 41.46 4.67
N PRO A 690 -20.29 42.36 5.62
CA PRO A 690 -18.95 42.42 6.22
C PRO A 690 -18.61 41.18 7.07
N THR A 691 -19.60 40.34 7.38
CA THR A 691 -19.41 39.05 8.07
C THR A 691 -19.13 37.90 7.12
N ASN A 692 -19.32 38.10 5.81
CA ASN A 692 -19.02 37.09 4.79
C ASN A 692 -17.50 36.98 4.60
N PRO A 693 -16.88 35.82 4.91
CA PRO A 693 -15.45 35.65 4.74
C PRO A 693 -15.02 35.54 3.26
N TYR A 694 -15.96 35.35 2.34
CA TYR A 694 -15.76 35.22 0.90
C TYR A 694 -15.94 36.58 0.18
N ARG A 695 -15.00 37.51 0.38
CA ARG A 695 -14.99 38.86 -0.23
C ARG A 695 -14.81 38.81 -1.76
N ALA A 696 -14.98 39.96 -2.44
CA ALA A 696 -14.94 40.12 -3.90
C ALA A 696 -13.84 39.33 -4.67
N SER A 697 -12.63 39.18 -4.11
CA SER A 697 -11.54 38.42 -4.74
C SER A 697 -11.77 36.91 -4.85
N SER A 698 -12.64 36.32 -4.02
CA SER A 698 -13.04 34.90 -4.14
C SER A 698 -14.12 34.70 -5.21
N ARG A 699 -14.96 35.72 -5.45
CA ARG A 699 -15.94 35.73 -6.54
C ARG A 699 -15.26 35.79 -7.90
N SER A 700 -14.28 36.68 -8.10
CA SER A 700 -13.50 36.72 -9.34
C SER A 700 -12.64 35.48 -9.53
N TRP A 701 -12.11 34.89 -8.46
CA TRP A 701 -11.40 33.61 -8.51
C TRP A 701 -12.26 32.46 -9.04
N CYS A 702 -13.56 32.46 -8.75
CA CYS A 702 -14.52 31.50 -9.31
C CYS A 702 -15.04 31.89 -10.72
N CYS A 703 -15.29 33.18 -10.97
CA CYS A 703 -16.05 33.67 -12.13
C CYS A 703 -15.21 34.24 -13.27
N ASP A 704 -13.87 34.21 -13.21
CA ASP A 704 -13.02 34.60 -14.34
C ASP A 704 -13.20 33.57 -15.47
N LEU A 705 -14.23 33.76 -16.28
CA LEU A 705 -14.55 32.97 -17.47
C LEU A 705 -13.85 33.53 -18.72
N THR A 706 -12.72 34.22 -18.57
CA THR A 706 -11.87 34.51 -19.72
C THR A 706 -11.25 33.20 -20.20
N ALA A 707 -11.20 32.98 -21.52
CA ALA A 707 -10.70 31.79 -22.25
C ALA A 707 -9.37 31.16 -21.78
N SER A 708 -8.72 31.67 -20.74
CA SER A 708 -7.35 31.37 -20.33
C SER A 708 -7.14 31.09 -18.84
N ALA A 709 -8.12 31.17 -17.92
CA ALA A 709 -7.88 30.86 -16.50
C ALA A 709 -9.14 30.52 -15.68
N GLY A 710 -9.08 29.57 -14.74
CA GLY A 710 -10.17 29.29 -13.78
C GLY A 710 -9.98 27.95 -13.05
N ASN A 711 -10.92 27.59 -12.15
CA ASN A 711 -10.97 26.25 -11.57
C ASN A 711 -11.61 25.28 -12.57
N PHE A 712 -11.03 24.10 -12.76
CA PHE A 712 -11.57 23.10 -13.68
C PHE A 712 -11.26 21.69 -13.20
N ALA A 713 -11.95 20.71 -13.74
CA ALA A 713 -11.76 19.30 -13.48
C ALA A 713 -11.68 18.51 -14.78
N TYR A 714 -10.85 17.46 -14.76
CA TYR A 714 -10.67 16.58 -15.91
C TYR A 714 -10.27 15.19 -15.45
N SER A 715 -10.50 14.23 -16.32
CA SER A 715 -10.02 12.87 -16.19
C SER A 715 -8.84 12.64 -17.15
N MET A 716 -7.90 11.80 -16.73
CA MET A 716 -6.87 11.28 -17.62
C MET A 716 -6.79 9.77 -17.43
N PRO A 717 -6.82 8.96 -18.51
CA PRO A 717 -6.52 7.54 -18.38
C PRO A 717 -5.16 7.41 -17.72
N GLU A 718 -5.04 6.56 -16.70
CA GLU A 718 -3.73 6.26 -16.13
C GLU A 718 -2.95 5.48 -17.18
N PRO A 719 -1.93 6.09 -17.82
CA PRO A 719 -1.31 5.50 -18.99
C PRO A 719 -0.62 4.17 -18.68
N ASN A 720 -0.38 3.90 -17.39
CA ASN A 720 0.30 2.72 -16.89
C ASN A 720 -0.60 1.77 -16.08
N SER A 721 -1.94 1.93 -16.10
CA SER A 721 -2.84 1.06 -15.34
C SER A 721 -3.49 -0.02 -16.19
N ALA A 722 -3.37 -1.27 -15.75
CA ALA A 722 -4.06 -2.40 -16.37
C ALA A 722 -5.58 -2.41 -16.14
N HIS A 723 -6.04 -1.72 -15.10
CA HIS A 723 -7.46 -1.60 -14.75
C HIS A 723 -8.20 -0.61 -15.65
N LYS A 724 -7.47 0.05 -16.58
CA LYS A 724 -7.97 1.24 -17.28
C LYS A 724 -8.45 2.28 -16.27
N SER A 725 -7.81 2.36 -15.11
CA SER A 725 -8.14 3.38 -14.12
C SER A 725 -7.94 4.75 -14.73
N VAL A 726 -8.69 5.68 -14.19
CA VAL A 726 -8.73 7.05 -14.64
C VAL A 726 -8.34 7.87 -13.43
N SER A 727 -7.27 8.66 -13.57
CA SER A 727 -6.96 9.67 -12.56
C SER A 727 -7.88 10.86 -12.75
N TYR A 728 -8.46 11.32 -11.65
CA TYR A 728 -9.36 12.46 -11.65
C TYR A 728 -8.66 13.66 -11.01
N PHE A 729 -8.75 14.81 -11.66
CA PHE A 729 -8.08 16.02 -11.20
C PHE A 729 -9.09 17.14 -11.05
N ALA A 730 -8.95 17.92 -9.98
CA ALA A 730 -9.56 19.22 -9.83
C ALA A 730 -8.45 20.26 -9.64
N ILE A 731 -8.31 21.17 -10.60
CA ILE A 731 -7.26 22.17 -10.62
C ILE A 731 -7.84 23.48 -10.10
N ALA A 732 -7.31 23.95 -8.97
CA ALA A 732 -7.63 25.27 -8.46
C ALA A 732 -6.76 26.34 -9.14
N LYS A 733 -7.30 27.54 -9.35
CA LYS A 733 -6.53 28.73 -9.72
C LYS A 733 -5.70 29.16 -8.50
N PRO A 734 -4.47 29.68 -8.69
CA PRO A 734 -3.72 30.25 -7.57
C PRO A 734 -4.48 31.41 -6.90
N ALA A 735 -4.16 31.62 -5.63
CA ALA A 735 -4.70 32.73 -4.84
C ALA A 735 -4.45 34.08 -5.52
N GLN A 736 -5.46 34.93 -5.62
CA GLN A 736 -5.39 36.18 -6.39
C GLN A 736 -4.57 37.25 -5.65
N PRO A 737 -3.62 37.96 -6.30
CA PRO A 737 -3.03 39.17 -5.75
C PRO A 737 -4.09 40.22 -5.44
N THR A 738 -3.87 41.06 -4.42
CA THR A 738 -4.78 42.13 -3.99
C THR A 738 -4.88 43.31 -4.97
N THR A 739 -4.34 43.19 -6.20
CA THR A 739 -4.32 44.30 -7.16
C THR A 739 -5.73 44.84 -7.32
N ALA A 740 -5.80 46.17 -7.21
CA ALA A 740 -6.98 46.99 -6.97
C ALA A 740 -8.25 46.37 -7.51
N ILE A 741 -9.28 46.34 -6.66
CA ILE A 741 -10.68 46.06 -7.00
C ILE A 741 -10.94 46.59 -8.41
N ASP A 742 -10.80 45.75 -9.43
CA ASP A 742 -11.34 46.10 -10.73
C ASP A 742 -12.83 46.26 -10.42
N PRO A 743 -13.40 47.45 -10.72
CA PRO A 743 -14.79 47.71 -10.39
C PRO A 743 -15.60 46.52 -10.90
N PRO A 744 -16.57 46.02 -10.12
CA PRO A 744 -17.28 44.80 -10.45
C PRO A 744 -17.82 44.95 -11.86
N GLN A 745 -17.12 44.39 -12.85
CA GLN A 745 -17.76 44.07 -14.09
C GLN A 745 -18.69 42.95 -13.68
N ASP A 746 -19.93 43.34 -13.38
CA ASP A 746 -21.10 42.49 -13.27
C ASP A 746 -21.38 41.85 -14.65
N GLN A 747 -20.35 41.28 -15.28
CA GLN A 747 -20.55 40.13 -16.12
C GLN A 747 -21.10 39.08 -15.18
N THR A 748 -22.42 38.97 -15.22
CA THR A 748 -23.16 37.90 -14.58
C THR A 748 -22.36 36.63 -14.80
N CYS A 749 -22.03 35.96 -13.69
CA CYS A 749 -21.61 34.58 -13.69
C CYS A 749 -22.83 33.80 -14.22
N SER A 750 -23.10 33.94 -15.52
CA SER A 750 -24.27 33.43 -16.19
C SER A 750 -23.98 31.95 -16.31
N GLN A 751 -24.35 31.22 -15.27
CA GLN A 751 -24.44 29.77 -15.32
C GLN A 751 -25.48 29.44 -16.39
N GLY A 752 -25.04 29.45 -17.64
CA GLY A 752 -25.74 28.96 -18.81
C GLY A 752 -25.75 27.44 -18.76
N ALA A 753 -26.50 26.90 -17.79
CA ALA A 753 -27.16 25.61 -17.86
C ALA A 753 -28.09 25.51 -16.65
N LYS A 754 -29.39 25.76 -16.88
CA LYS A 754 -30.40 25.09 -16.06
C LYS A 754 -30.16 23.59 -16.26
N TRP A 755 -29.72 22.90 -15.21
CA TRP A 755 -29.74 21.45 -15.21
C TRP A 755 -31.19 20.97 -15.03
N PRO A 756 -31.66 19.97 -15.78
CA PRO A 756 -32.95 19.31 -15.57
C PRO A 756 -33.00 18.52 -14.26
#